data_AF-A0A0G0UY21-F1
#
_entry.id   AF-A0A0G0UY21-F1
#
_cell.length_a   1.000
_cell.length_b   1.000
_cell.length_c   1.000
_cell.angle_alpha   90.00
_cell.angle_beta   90.00
_cell.angle_gamma   90.00
#
_symmetry.space_group_name_H-M   'P 1'
#
loop_
_entity.id
_entity.type
_entity.pdbx_description
1 polymer ?
#
loop_
_entity_poly.entity_id
_entity_poly.type
_entity_poly.pdbx_seq_one_letter_code
_entity_poly.pdbx_strand_id
1 'polypeptide(L)'
;MTSVRICKVMDKYDHTKVEKKWQERWEKDGVYQTPEVGKKKRYILDMFPYPSGASMHVGHLEGYVGTDILSRYFRMKGYSVLHPMGWDAFGLPAENYAIKTGIHPDKSTHENIKTFKRQLETSGMSYDWDKEIDTSSPEFYKWTQWIFIQLFKAGLAYKKKSPVNWCPKDETVLANEQVVEGKCERCDTEVIQKDMDQWFFKITAYADRLISGLEKIDWPEDVKIQQKNWIGREKGKKGVTYHIHDWLISRQRYWGCPIPMVYCEDDGWQPVPDTELPVKLPSDVDFLPHGESPIARSKTFQKDVVCPICGKQAKREVDTMDTYVDSSWYFLRYPSVNLNPKSEEKGNWKLENPWDPEVTKAWLPVDDYVGGGHVVQHLLFARFFWKFLFDQGLIDKSVGDEPFLKLRAPGWILGPDSRKMSKRWGNIVTPDDIIPKFGADTLRVYEMFMGPFDVMKPWSVTGVEGASRFLGRVWRLFESSHSGDRLERTMESHQDPTTSAKASFQDDVLSKLHQTIKKVGEDIENYKFNTAISSLMELVNVFVEYKISNIEYLSILARLLAPFAPHMMEEIWVEVLGMPFGIHKAPWPSYDPKLIVQNEVTVVVQVNGKVRGQLIINSEKLKIEEEVVKLAKSDPNVTKWLEGITIKKTIFISGKVINFVV
;
A
#
# COMPACT_ATOMS: atom_id res chain seq x y z
N MET A 1 -3.18 -35.92 -29.53
CA MET A 1 -1.81 -35.43 -29.77
C MET A 1 -1.90 -33.99 -30.25
N THR A 2 -1.89 -33.04 -29.32
CA THR A 2 -1.92 -31.61 -29.64
C THR A 2 -0.49 -31.16 -29.83
N SER A 3 -0.15 -30.74 -31.04
CA SER A 3 1.14 -30.15 -31.40
C SER A 3 1.48 -29.00 -30.46
N VAL A 4 2.49 -29.19 -29.62
CA VAL A 4 3.08 -28.12 -28.80
C VAL A 4 3.84 -27.21 -29.76
N ARG A 5 3.36 -25.98 -29.98
CA ARG A 5 4.08 -24.96 -30.74
C ARG A 5 5.45 -24.75 -30.10
N ILE A 6 6.51 -24.95 -30.88
CA ILE A 6 7.87 -24.57 -30.52
C ILE A 6 7.98 -23.06 -30.76
N CYS A 7 7.85 -22.25 -29.71
CA CYS A 7 8.19 -20.84 -29.77
C CYS A 7 9.72 -20.69 -29.72
N LYS A 8 10.24 -19.78 -30.54
CA LYS A 8 11.67 -19.47 -30.62
C LYS A 8 12.06 -18.66 -29.38
N VAL A 9 12.85 -19.25 -28.48
CA VAL A 9 13.34 -18.58 -27.26
C VAL A 9 14.36 -17.50 -27.65
N MET A 10 14.33 -16.36 -26.96
CA MET A 10 15.26 -15.24 -27.18
C MET A 10 16.51 -15.41 -26.30
N ASP A 11 17.70 -15.27 -26.90
CA ASP A 11 19.02 -15.33 -26.21
C ASP A 11 19.19 -14.31 -25.06
N LYS A 12 18.29 -13.31 -24.97
CA LYS A 12 18.25 -12.29 -23.91
C LYS A 12 16.81 -11.86 -23.63
N TYR A 13 16.47 -11.67 -22.35
CA TYR A 13 15.20 -11.08 -21.94
C TYR A 13 15.01 -9.67 -22.55
N ASP A 14 13.95 -9.50 -23.34
CA ASP A 14 13.56 -8.24 -23.97
C ASP A 14 12.31 -7.68 -23.29
N HIS A 15 12.52 -6.92 -22.22
CA HIS A 15 11.43 -6.33 -21.42
C HIS A 15 10.50 -5.47 -22.26
N THR A 16 11.01 -4.77 -23.28
CA THR A 16 10.22 -3.85 -24.11
C THR A 16 9.11 -4.55 -24.88
N LYS A 17 9.30 -5.82 -25.24
CA LYS A 17 8.28 -6.65 -25.90
C LYS A 17 7.46 -7.44 -24.90
N VAL A 18 8.12 -8.06 -23.93
CA VAL A 18 7.47 -8.99 -23.00
C VAL A 18 6.51 -8.28 -22.06
N GLU A 19 6.93 -7.16 -21.46
CA GLU A 19 6.11 -6.46 -20.46
C GLU A 19 4.83 -5.92 -21.09
N LYS A 20 4.94 -5.26 -22.25
CA LYS A 20 3.79 -4.77 -23.02
C LYS A 20 2.86 -5.90 -23.45
N LYS A 21 3.40 -7.02 -23.96
CA LYS A 21 2.60 -8.20 -24.37
C LYS A 21 1.70 -8.68 -23.22
N TRP A 22 2.26 -8.82 -22.02
CA TRP A 22 1.51 -9.35 -20.88
C TRP A 22 0.56 -8.33 -20.27
N GLN A 23 0.92 -7.04 -20.22
CA GLN A 23 0.03 -5.98 -19.78
C GLN A 23 -1.25 -5.94 -20.65
N GLU A 24 -1.11 -5.90 -21.98
CA GLU A 24 -2.25 -5.93 -22.91
C GLU A 24 -3.08 -7.22 -22.78
N ARG A 25 -2.42 -8.36 -22.55
CA ARG A 25 -3.10 -9.64 -22.38
C ARG A 25 -3.90 -9.71 -21.08
N TRP A 26 -3.34 -9.26 -19.96
CA TRP A 26 -4.00 -9.29 -18.66
C TRP A 26 -5.19 -8.34 -18.61
N GLU A 27 -5.07 -7.16 -19.23
CA GLU A 27 -6.18 -6.22 -19.40
C GLU A 27 -7.31 -6.85 -20.20
N LYS A 28 -6.99 -7.39 -21.40
CA LYS A 28 -7.97 -8.04 -22.26
C LYS A 28 -8.69 -9.23 -21.60
N ASP A 29 -7.95 -10.01 -20.81
CA ASP A 29 -8.49 -11.18 -20.12
C ASP A 29 -9.18 -10.83 -18.78
N GLY A 30 -9.19 -9.56 -18.37
CA GLY A 30 -9.81 -9.11 -17.12
C GLY A 30 -9.18 -9.72 -15.87
N VAL A 31 -7.87 -10.04 -15.91
CA VAL A 31 -7.20 -10.88 -14.90
C VAL A 31 -7.28 -10.29 -13.48
N TYR A 32 -7.33 -8.96 -13.38
CA TYR A 32 -7.30 -8.25 -12.11
C TYR A 32 -8.66 -7.71 -11.67
N GLN A 33 -9.73 -7.99 -12.44
CA GLN A 33 -11.10 -7.63 -12.05
C GLN A 33 -11.46 -8.28 -10.71
N THR A 34 -12.12 -7.51 -9.85
CA THR A 34 -12.55 -7.95 -8.54
C THR A 34 -13.59 -9.06 -8.70
N PRO A 35 -13.33 -10.27 -8.20
CA PRO A 35 -14.28 -11.38 -8.29
C PRO A 35 -15.42 -11.20 -7.29
N GLU A 36 -16.43 -12.08 -7.35
CA GLU A 36 -17.36 -12.24 -6.23
C GLU A 36 -16.61 -12.65 -4.95
N VAL A 37 -17.15 -12.24 -3.80
CA VAL A 37 -16.55 -12.57 -2.49
C VAL A 37 -16.67 -14.06 -2.24
N GLY A 38 -15.53 -14.76 -2.26
CA GLY A 38 -15.43 -16.18 -1.96
C GLY A 38 -15.33 -16.46 -0.46
N LYS A 39 -15.03 -17.71 -0.09
CA LYS A 39 -14.86 -18.13 1.32
C LYS A 39 -13.74 -17.38 2.06
N LYS A 40 -12.74 -16.90 1.30
CA LYS A 40 -11.64 -16.09 1.80
C LYS A 40 -11.58 -14.85 0.94
N LYS A 41 -11.53 -13.68 1.59
CA LYS A 41 -11.39 -12.39 0.91
C LYS A 41 -10.22 -11.62 1.47
N ARG A 42 -9.66 -10.73 0.66
CA ARG A 42 -8.67 -9.75 1.09
C ARG A 42 -8.95 -8.43 0.37
N TYR A 43 -9.27 -7.39 1.13
CA TYR A 43 -9.32 -6.03 0.62
C TYR A 43 -7.97 -5.36 0.94
N ILE A 44 -7.15 -5.21 -0.10
CA ILE A 44 -5.82 -4.59 -0.05
C ILE A 44 -5.93 -3.23 -0.71
N LEU A 45 -5.49 -2.19 -0.03
CA LEU A 45 -5.72 -0.82 -0.47
C LEU A 45 -4.51 0.07 -0.23
N ASP A 46 -4.22 0.88 -1.23
CA ASP A 46 -3.27 1.97 -1.16
C ASP A 46 -3.91 3.25 -0.67
N MET A 47 -3.12 4.07 0.01
CA MET A 47 -3.38 5.50 0.05
C MET A 47 -3.23 6.06 -1.37
N PHE A 48 -4.37 6.36 -1.99
CA PHE A 48 -4.44 6.84 -3.36
C PHE A 48 -3.67 8.17 -3.55
N PRO A 49 -3.09 8.42 -4.74
CA PRO A 49 -2.24 9.59 -4.94
C PRO A 49 -3.04 10.88 -5.15
N TYR A 50 -2.44 12.00 -4.75
CA TYR A 50 -2.82 13.31 -5.28
C TYR A 50 -2.29 13.46 -6.72
N PRO A 51 -3.12 13.78 -7.72
CA PRO A 51 -2.69 14.10 -9.08
C PRO A 51 -2.13 15.54 -9.17
N SER A 52 -1.25 15.90 -8.23
CA SER A 52 -0.74 17.27 -8.00
C SER A 52 0.60 17.57 -8.69
N GLY A 53 1.06 16.70 -9.59
CA GLY A 53 2.28 16.89 -10.35
C GLY A 53 2.21 16.23 -11.72
N ALA A 54 3.06 16.68 -12.64
CA ALA A 54 3.13 16.12 -13.99
C ALA A 54 3.46 14.62 -14.06
N SER A 55 3.98 14.02 -12.99
CA SER A 55 4.45 12.63 -12.96
C SER A 55 4.55 12.11 -11.52
N MET A 56 4.36 10.82 -11.33
CA MET A 56 4.77 10.14 -10.09
C MET A 56 6.30 10.08 -10.01
N HIS A 57 6.81 10.11 -8.79
CA HIS A 57 8.17 9.65 -8.48
C HIS A 57 8.16 8.22 -7.92
N VAL A 58 9.31 7.54 -7.96
CA VAL A 58 9.52 6.17 -7.46
C VAL A 58 9.14 5.98 -5.99
N GLY A 59 9.21 7.03 -5.16
CA GLY A 59 8.70 6.98 -3.78
C GLY A 59 7.19 6.71 -3.65
N HIS A 60 6.36 7.06 -4.64
CA HIS A 60 4.95 6.63 -4.64
C HIS A 60 4.85 5.15 -4.98
N LEU A 61 5.66 4.73 -5.97
CA LEU A 61 5.59 3.40 -6.55
C LEU A 61 5.97 2.32 -5.54
N GLU A 62 6.95 2.55 -4.65
CA GLU A 62 7.35 1.56 -3.64
C GLU A 62 6.18 1.04 -2.81
N GLY A 63 5.30 1.93 -2.33
CA GLY A 63 4.10 1.55 -1.57
C GLY A 63 3.16 0.67 -2.41
N TYR A 64 2.91 1.10 -3.64
CA TYR A 64 2.02 0.45 -4.61
C TYR A 64 2.55 -0.91 -5.10
N VAL A 65 3.87 -1.06 -5.21
CA VAL A 65 4.51 -2.36 -5.49
C VAL A 65 4.30 -3.32 -4.32
N GLY A 66 4.36 -2.81 -3.08
CA GLY A 66 4.12 -3.61 -1.88
C GLY A 66 2.71 -4.21 -1.85
N THR A 67 1.67 -3.41 -2.07
CA THR A 67 0.27 -3.88 -2.16
C THR A 67 0.03 -4.77 -3.36
N ASP A 68 0.66 -4.50 -4.50
CA ASP A 68 0.60 -5.37 -5.68
C ASP A 68 1.17 -6.76 -5.42
N ILE A 69 2.32 -6.85 -4.73
CA ILE A 69 2.93 -8.12 -4.31
C ILE A 69 1.98 -8.89 -3.39
N LEU A 70 1.40 -8.23 -2.38
CA LEU A 70 0.41 -8.86 -1.50
C LEU A 70 -0.80 -9.35 -2.30
N SER A 71 -1.31 -8.54 -3.22
CA SER A 71 -2.49 -8.87 -4.03
C SER A 71 -2.25 -10.09 -4.91
N ARG A 72 -1.10 -10.16 -5.58
CA ARG A 72 -0.70 -11.33 -6.38
C ARG A 72 -0.54 -12.58 -5.50
N TYR A 73 0.12 -12.44 -4.35
CA TYR A 73 0.30 -13.53 -3.38
C TYR A 73 -1.05 -14.07 -2.89
N PHE A 74 -1.95 -13.22 -2.43
CA PHE A 74 -3.25 -13.65 -1.89
C PHE A 74 -4.17 -14.25 -2.97
N ARG A 75 -4.13 -13.75 -4.21
CA ARG A 75 -4.81 -14.39 -5.36
C ARG A 75 -4.31 -15.82 -5.56
N MET A 76 -2.98 -16.03 -5.56
CA MET A 76 -2.39 -17.38 -5.66
C MET A 76 -2.71 -18.27 -4.45
N LYS A 77 -3.01 -17.69 -3.28
CA LYS A 77 -3.49 -18.40 -2.09
C LYS A 77 -4.99 -18.72 -2.14
N GLY A 78 -5.68 -18.36 -3.22
CA GLY A 78 -7.10 -18.63 -3.45
C GLY A 78 -8.05 -17.65 -2.75
N TYR A 79 -7.59 -16.44 -2.42
CA TYR A 79 -8.46 -15.38 -1.90
C TYR A 79 -9.15 -14.64 -3.05
N SER A 80 -10.41 -14.24 -2.84
CA SER A 80 -11.01 -13.14 -3.60
C SER A 80 -10.32 -11.84 -3.18
N VAL A 81 -9.64 -11.17 -4.10
CA VAL A 81 -8.88 -9.94 -3.80
C VAL A 81 -9.55 -8.74 -4.46
N LEU A 82 -9.86 -7.72 -3.65
CA LEU A 82 -10.19 -6.38 -4.11
C LEU A 82 -8.92 -5.53 -3.95
N HIS A 83 -8.40 -5.05 -5.07
CA HIS A 83 -7.22 -4.18 -5.14
C HIS A 83 -7.52 -3.02 -6.11
N PRO A 84 -8.18 -1.96 -5.63
CA PRO A 84 -8.62 -0.85 -6.46
C PRO A 84 -7.60 0.30 -6.43
N MET A 85 -7.77 1.26 -7.34
CA MET A 85 -7.02 2.52 -7.34
C MET A 85 -7.95 3.69 -7.69
N GLY A 86 -7.59 4.91 -7.31
CA GLY A 86 -8.30 6.12 -7.67
C GLY A 86 -7.45 7.36 -7.45
N TRP A 87 -8.09 8.53 -7.40
CA TRP A 87 -7.39 9.81 -7.41
C TRP A 87 -7.96 10.78 -6.38
N ASP A 88 -7.10 11.30 -5.49
CA ASP A 88 -7.47 12.39 -4.59
C ASP A 88 -7.34 13.74 -5.31
N ALA A 89 -8.31 14.03 -6.16
CA ALA A 89 -8.24 15.04 -7.20
C ALA A 89 -8.64 16.46 -6.76
N PHE A 90 -9.36 16.60 -5.64
CA PHE A 90 -9.71 17.91 -5.08
C PHE A 90 -8.65 18.47 -4.12
N GLY A 91 -8.78 19.76 -3.81
CA GLY A 91 -8.04 20.47 -2.78
C GLY A 91 -6.72 21.10 -3.22
N LEU A 92 -6.01 21.64 -2.23
CA LEU A 92 -4.80 22.45 -2.44
C LEU A 92 -3.70 21.77 -3.27
N PRO A 93 -3.42 20.45 -3.15
CA PRO A 93 -2.36 19.83 -3.95
C PRO A 93 -2.58 20.02 -5.46
N ALA A 94 -3.77 19.67 -5.96
CA ALA A 94 -4.11 19.83 -7.38
C ALA A 94 -4.25 21.31 -7.78
N GLU A 95 -4.89 22.11 -6.95
CA GLU A 95 -5.13 23.53 -7.25
C GLU A 95 -3.83 24.36 -7.26
N ASN A 96 -2.90 24.12 -6.35
CA ASN A 96 -1.62 24.84 -6.33
C ASN A 96 -0.77 24.50 -7.58
N TYR A 97 -0.90 23.28 -8.12
CA TYR A 97 -0.30 22.93 -9.41
C TYR A 97 -0.96 23.68 -10.57
N ALA A 98 -2.29 23.77 -10.57
CA ALA A 98 -3.07 24.53 -11.54
C ALA A 98 -2.67 26.02 -11.55
N ILE A 99 -2.60 26.65 -10.38
CA ILE A 99 -2.15 28.05 -10.20
C ILE A 99 -0.73 28.24 -10.75
N LYS A 100 0.19 27.33 -10.44
CA LYS A 100 1.58 27.41 -10.92
C LYS A 100 1.69 27.31 -12.45
N THR A 101 0.83 26.53 -13.08
CA THR A 101 0.87 26.27 -14.53
C THR A 101 -0.03 27.20 -15.34
N GLY A 102 -0.96 27.90 -14.70
CA GLY A 102 -1.99 28.70 -15.36
C GLY A 102 -3.06 27.86 -16.08
N ILE A 103 -3.06 26.54 -15.91
CA ILE A 103 -4.04 25.62 -16.50
C ILE A 103 -5.16 25.41 -15.49
N HIS A 104 -6.42 25.50 -15.93
CA HIS A 104 -7.58 25.27 -15.05
C HIS A 104 -7.45 23.92 -14.30
N PRO A 105 -7.78 23.86 -13.00
CA PRO A 105 -7.52 22.69 -12.17
C PRO A 105 -8.17 21.41 -12.69
N ASP A 106 -9.41 21.49 -13.18
CA ASP A 106 -10.08 20.38 -13.89
C ASP A 106 -9.20 19.77 -15.00
N LYS A 107 -8.71 20.59 -15.93
CA LYS A 107 -7.87 20.12 -17.05
C LYS A 107 -6.55 19.54 -16.57
N SER A 108 -5.85 20.27 -15.69
CA SER A 108 -4.54 19.83 -15.21
C SER A 108 -4.61 18.54 -14.39
N THR A 109 -5.67 18.37 -13.60
CA THR A 109 -5.92 17.16 -12.80
C THR A 109 -6.15 15.96 -13.70
N HIS A 110 -7.05 16.05 -14.68
CA HIS A 110 -7.34 14.93 -15.57
C HIS A 110 -6.15 14.55 -16.47
N GLU A 111 -5.31 15.50 -16.88
CA GLU A 111 -4.05 15.19 -17.59
C GLU A 111 -3.01 14.52 -16.68
N ASN A 112 -2.91 14.94 -15.42
CA ASN A 112 -2.04 14.28 -14.44
C ASN A 112 -2.54 12.86 -14.12
N ILE A 113 -3.86 12.66 -13.97
CA ILE A 113 -4.50 11.34 -13.78
C ILE A 113 -4.13 10.40 -14.93
N LYS A 114 -4.29 10.82 -16.20
CA LYS A 114 -3.88 10.02 -17.36
C LYS A 114 -2.41 9.61 -17.28
N THR A 115 -1.55 10.55 -16.88
CA THR A 115 -0.11 10.29 -16.78
C THR A 115 0.21 9.29 -15.66
N PHE A 116 -0.39 9.46 -14.48
CA PHE A 116 -0.19 8.56 -13.35
C PHE A 116 -0.73 7.17 -13.65
N LYS A 117 -1.94 7.07 -14.23
CA LYS A 117 -2.54 5.80 -14.64
C LYS A 117 -1.64 5.03 -15.59
N ARG A 118 -1.17 5.69 -16.67
CA ARG A 118 -0.20 5.11 -17.60
C ARG A 118 1.05 4.61 -16.87
N GLN A 119 1.60 5.37 -15.93
CA GLN A 119 2.80 4.98 -15.18
C GLN A 119 2.55 3.78 -14.25
N LEU A 120 1.38 3.66 -13.63
CA LEU A 120 1.00 2.48 -12.85
C LEU A 120 0.82 1.25 -13.76
N GLU A 121 0.17 1.41 -14.91
CA GLU A 121 -0.01 0.36 -15.90
C GLU A 121 1.33 -0.14 -16.47
N THR A 122 2.22 0.78 -16.87
CA THR A 122 3.56 0.40 -17.39
C THR A 122 4.45 -0.20 -16.33
N SER A 123 4.22 0.10 -15.04
CA SER A 123 4.87 -0.57 -13.91
C SER A 123 4.29 -1.96 -13.61
N GLY A 124 3.26 -2.40 -14.33
CA GLY A 124 2.64 -3.73 -14.19
C GLY A 124 1.82 -3.91 -12.92
N MET A 125 1.19 -2.85 -12.41
CA MET A 125 0.30 -2.93 -11.26
C MET A 125 -0.97 -3.74 -11.58
N SER A 126 -1.45 -4.53 -10.61
CA SER A 126 -2.62 -5.42 -10.72
C SER A 126 -3.89 -4.79 -10.11
N TYR A 127 -4.18 -3.56 -10.49
CA TYR A 127 -5.40 -2.86 -10.07
C TYR A 127 -6.62 -3.32 -10.86
N ASP A 128 -7.77 -3.31 -10.19
CA ASP A 128 -9.06 -3.35 -10.84
C ASP A 128 -9.48 -1.94 -11.28
N TRP A 129 -9.20 -1.59 -12.54
CA TRP A 129 -9.55 -0.30 -13.10
C TRP A 129 -11.06 -0.11 -13.29
N ASP A 130 -11.88 -1.17 -13.25
CA ASP A 130 -13.34 -1.02 -13.24
C ASP A 130 -13.84 -0.42 -11.92
N LYS A 131 -13.00 -0.37 -10.89
CA LYS A 131 -13.27 0.26 -9.59
C LYS A 131 -12.65 1.65 -9.46
N GLU A 132 -12.12 2.23 -10.54
CA GLU A 132 -11.51 3.55 -10.51
C GLU A 132 -12.47 4.64 -9.99
N ILE A 133 -11.97 5.51 -9.11
CA ILE A 133 -12.70 6.68 -8.61
C ILE A 133 -11.86 7.94 -8.76
N ASP A 134 -12.53 9.07 -8.89
CA ASP A 134 -11.96 10.41 -8.92
C ASP A 134 -12.77 11.28 -7.94
N THR A 135 -12.11 11.83 -6.91
CA THR A 135 -12.82 12.62 -5.89
C THR A 135 -13.38 13.94 -6.43
N SER A 136 -12.86 14.43 -7.56
CA SER A 136 -13.35 15.63 -8.24
C SER A 136 -14.55 15.37 -9.16
N SER A 137 -14.89 14.11 -9.41
CA SER A 137 -16.05 13.74 -10.22
C SER A 137 -17.36 14.02 -9.49
N PRO A 138 -18.36 14.66 -10.14
CA PRO A 138 -19.71 14.83 -9.58
C PRO A 138 -20.38 13.53 -9.14
N GLU A 139 -20.04 12.40 -9.77
CA GLU A 139 -20.57 11.09 -9.38
C GLU A 139 -20.00 10.57 -8.06
N PHE A 140 -18.83 11.06 -7.64
CA PHE A 140 -18.23 10.78 -6.34
C PHE A 140 -18.66 11.81 -5.31
N TYR A 141 -18.37 13.09 -5.52
CA TYR A 141 -18.51 14.10 -4.47
C TYR A 141 -19.96 14.44 -4.11
N LYS A 142 -20.95 14.05 -4.93
CA LYS A 142 -22.36 14.06 -4.50
C LYS A 142 -22.57 13.27 -3.21
N TRP A 143 -21.81 12.20 -3.01
CA TRP A 143 -21.85 11.38 -1.80
C TRP A 143 -21.05 12.01 -0.66
N THR A 144 -19.96 12.73 -0.94
CA THR A 144 -19.31 13.57 0.07
C THR A 144 -20.29 14.62 0.62
N GLN A 145 -21.04 15.29 -0.28
CA GLN A 145 -22.09 16.25 0.10
C GLN A 145 -23.20 15.58 0.91
N TRP A 146 -23.65 14.40 0.49
CA TRP A 146 -24.65 13.64 1.23
C TRP A 146 -24.16 13.27 2.65
N ILE A 147 -22.92 12.80 2.81
CA ILE A 147 -22.32 12.48 4.12
C ILE A 147 -22.24 13.74 5.00
N PHE A 148 -21.85 14.89 4.43
CA PHE A 148 -21.87 16.17 5.13
C PHE A 148 -23.27 16.48 5.69
N ILE A 149 -24.32 16.30 4.89
CA ILE A 149 -25.71 16.51 5.31
C ILE A 149 -26.08 15.56 6.46
N GLN A 150 -25.63 14.30 6.42
CA GLN A 150 -25.87 13.37 7.54
C GLN A 150 -25.16 13.82 8.83
N LEU A 151 -23.91 14.30 8.72
CA LEU A 151 -23.17 14.86 9.86
C LEU A 151 -23.88 16.11 10.40
N PHE A 152 -24.41 16.98 9.54
CA PHE A 152 -25.17 18.17 9.93
C PHE A 152 -26.46 17.79 10.68
N LYS A 153 -27.25 16.86 10.13
CA LYS A 153 -28.47 16.33 10.76
C LYS A 153 -28.19 15.68 12.13
N ALA A 154 -27.02 15.06 12.29
CA ALA A 154 -26.56 14.48 13.56
C ALA A 154 -25.98 15.50 14.56
N GLY A 155 -25.95 16.80 14.22
CA GLY A 155 -25.34 17.84 15.05
C GLY A 155 -23.81 17.75 15.16
N LEU A 156 -23.18 17.04 14.22
CA LEU A 156 -21.72 16.85 14.14
C LEU A 156 -21.07 17.79 13.13
N ALA A 157 -21.78 18.30 12.13
CA ALA A 157 -21.32 19.42 11.30
C ALA A 157 -21.99 20.71 11.75
N TYR A 158 -21.21 21.76 11.99
CA TYR A 158 -21.73 23.04 12.48
C TYR A 158 -20.85 24.21 12.04
N LYS A 159 -21.43 25.42 11.98
CA LYS A 159 -20.71 26.67 11.67
C LYS A 159 -20.52 27.49 12.95
N LYS A 160 -19.32 28.03 13.18
CA LYS A 160 -19.06 28.98 14.27
C LYS A 160 -18.03 30.03 13.88
N LYS A 161 -18.10 31.19 14.51
CA LYS A 161 -17.00 32.15 14.54
C LYS A 161 -15.89 31.62 15.45
N SER A 162 -14.67 31.56 14.94
CA SER A 162 -13.51 31.08 15.68
C SER A 162 -12.25 31.80 15.21
N PRO A 163 -11.23 31.97 16.08
CA PRO A 163 -9.87 32.16 15.60
C PRO A 163 -9.47 30.90 14.82
N VAL A 164 -8.99 31.10 13.61
CA VAL A 164 -8.61 30.03 12.68
C VAL A 164 -7.20 30.27 12.15
N ASN A 165 -6.50 29.17 11.90
CA ASN A 165 -5.20 29.17 11.25
C ASN A 165 -5.38 29.64 9.81
N TRP A 166 -4.66 30.69 9.39
CA TRP A 166 -4.70 31.24 8.04
C TRP A 166 -3.30 31.19 7.42
N CYS A 167 -3.20 30.57 6.25
CA CYS A 167 -1.98 30.63 5.45
C CYS A 167 -2.02 31.87 4.55
N PRO A 168 -1.13 32.87 4.72
CA PRO A 168 -1.14 34.07 3.88
C PRO A 168 -0.71 33.81 2.45
N LYS A 169 0.04 32.73 2.19
CA LYS A 169 0.49 32.36 0.84
C LYS A 169 -0.54 31.55 0.06
N ASP A 170 -1.21 30.60 0.74
CA ASP A 170 -2.29 29.83 0.13
C ASP A 170 -3.64 30.56 0.22
N GLU A 171 -3.71 31.68 0.95
CA GLU A 171 -4.91 32.51 1.13
C GLU A 171 -6.16 31.71 1.52
N THR A 172 -5.99 30.78 2.45
CA THR A 172 -7.07 29.96 2.99
C THR A 172 -6.82 29.59 4.44
N VAL A 173 -7.90 29.23 5.13
CA VAL A 173 -7.82 28.56 6.43
C VAL A 173 -7.20 27.17 6.34
N LEU A 174 -6.57 26.74 7.43
CA LEU A 174 -5.98 25.42 7.64
C LEU A 174 -6.57 24.75 8.89
N ALA A 175 -6.75 23.44 8.87
CA ALA A 175 -6.99 22.67 10.08
C ALA A 175 -5.74 22.66 10.98
N ASN A 176 -5.89 22.37 12.28
CA ASN A 176 -4.76 22.29 13.21
C ASN A 176 -3.74 21.24 12.77
N GLU A 177 -4.23 20.14 12.22
CA GLU A 177 -3.42 19.04 11.70
C GLU A 177 -2.58 19.46 10.48
N GLN A 178 -2.91 20.57 9.82
CA GLN A 178 -2.19 21.12 8.65
C GLN A 178 -1.16 22.20 9.04
N VAL A 179 -0.96 22.43 10.35
CA VAL A 179 0.02 23.37 10.89
C VAL A 179 1.16 22.61 11.57
N VAL A 180 2.34 22.63 10.96
CA VAL A 180 3.55 21.94 11.44
C VAL A 180 4.54 23.00 11.90
N GLU A 181 4.89 23.01 13.19
CA GLU A 181 5.80 24.00 13.79
C GLU A 181 5.40 25.46 13.50
N GLY A 182 4.10 25.75 13.52
CA GLY A 182 3.56 27.10 13.24
C GLY A 182 3.55 27.49 11.76
N LYS A 183 3.86 26.56 10.85
CA LYS A 183 3.90 26.78 9.39
C LYS A 183 2.92 25.88 8.66
N CYS A 184 2.50 26.31 7.48
CA CYS A 184 1.64 25.51 6.59
C CYS A 184 2.37 24.23 6.16
N GLU A 185 1.72 23.06 6.29
CA GLU A 185 2.28 21.74 5.91
C GLU A 185 2.72 21.65 4.44
N ARG A 186 2.21 22.54 3.58
CA ARG A 186 2.39 22.47 2.12
C ARG A 186 3.43 23.46 1.60
N CYS A 187 3.43 24.68 2.12
CA CYS A 187 4.18 25.79 1.55
C CYS A 187 5.21 26.42 2.49
N ASP A 188 5.36 25.87 3.70
CA ASP A 188 6.30 26.27 4.76
C ASP A 188 6.17 27.73 5.21
N THR A 189 5.06 28.39 4.87
CA THR A 189 4.80 29.79 5.24
C THR A 189 4.24 29.87 6.66
N GLU A 190 4.66 30.87 7.41
CA GLU A 190 4.16 31.12 8.77
C GLU A 190 2.64 31.34 8.76
N VAL A 191 1.96 30.64 9.66
CA VAL A 191 0.52 30.67 9.82
C VAL A 191 0.16 31.80 10.79
N ILE A 192 -0.84 32.60 10.41
CA ILE A 192 -1.40 33.66 11.26
C ILE A 192 -2.78 33.27 11.77
N GLN A 193 -3.26 33.94 12.82
CA GLN A 193 -4.65 33.77 13.30
C GLN A 193 -5.55 34.83 12.66
N LYS A 194 -6.76 34.41 12.25
CA LYS A 194 -7.85 35.31 11.83
C LYS A 194 -9.16 34.84 12.46
N ASP A 195 -10.03 35.76 12.85
CA ASP A 195 -11.38 35.41 13.28
C ASP A 195 -12.31 35.28 12.07
N MET A 196 -12.85 34.08 11.84
CA MET A 196 -13.72 33.80 10.69
C MET A 196 -14.87 32.86 11.08
N ASP A 197 -16.02 32.99 10.42
CA ASP A 197 -17.12 32.03 10.49
C ASP A 197 -16.81 30.83 9.58
N GLN A 198 -16.56 29.66 10.17
CA GLN A 198 -16.10 28.47 9.46
C GLN A 198 -16.90 27.23 9.87
N TRP A 199 -16.89 26.23 9.00
CA TRP A 199 -17.50 24.92 9.24
C TRP A 199 -16.54 23.97 9.93
N PHE A 200 -17.09 23.23 10.90
CA PHE A 200 -16.37 22.27 11.71
C PHE A 200 -17.10 20.93 11.77
N PHE A 201 -16.35 19.84 11.84
CA PHE A 201 -16.82 18.55 12.30
C PHE A 201 -16.45 18.32 13.76
N LYS A 202 -17.43 17.89 14.57
CA LYS A 202 -17.30 17.64 16.01
C LYS A 202 -16.60 16.31 16.31
N ILE A 203 -15.40 16.13 15.77
CA ILE A 203 -14.57 14.93 15.96
C ILE A 203 -14.24 14.68 17.43
N THR A 204 -14.20 15.73 18.27
CA THR A 204 -13.98 15.62 19.72
C THR A 204 -15.04 14.76 20.42
N ALA A 205 -16.26 14.66 19.87
CA ALA A 205 -17.31 13.78 20.39
C ALA A 205 -16.92 12.28 20.31
N TYR A 206 -15.94 11.93 19.48
CA TYR A 206 -15.46 10.57 19.28
C TYR A 206 -14.07 10.31 19.90
N ALA A 207 -13.48 11.29 20.61
CA ALA A 207 -12.09 11.23 21.09
C ALA A 207 -11.76 9.96 21.90
N ASP A 208 -12.58 9.59 22.88
CA ASP A 208 -12.38 8.37 23.69
C ASP A 208 -12.40 7.11 22.80
N ARG A 209 -13.34 7.01 21.86
CA ARG A 209 -13.49 5.86 20.98
C ARG A 209 -12.37 5.78 19.95
N LEU A 210 -11.88 6.92 19.48
CA LEU A 210 -10.69 7.04 18.64
C LEU A 210 -9.43 6.58 19.38
N ILE A 211 -9.34 6.77 20.70
CA ILE A 211 -8.22 6.20 21.49
C ILE A 211 -8.40 4.68 21.64
N SER A 212 -9.55 4.23 22.14
CA SER A 212 -9.76 2.80 22.47
C SER A 212 -9.71 1.91 21.22
N GLY A 213 -10.08 2.44 20.06
CA GLY A 213 -10.05 1.69 18.81
C GLY A 213 -8.65 1.26 18.35
N LEU A 214 -7.60 2.01 18.75
CA LEU A 214 -6.20 1.70 18.41
C LEU A 214 -5.69 0.40 19.06
N GLU A 215 -6.35 -0.07 20.12
CA GLU A 215 -6.00 -1.30 20.83
C GLU A 215 -6.35 -2.57 20.03
N LYS A 216 -7.23 -2.44 19.03
CA LYS A 216 -7.84 -3.57 18.31
C LYS A 216 -7.30 -3.79 16.89
N ILE A 217 -6.31 -3.00 16.46
CA ILE A 217 -5.79 -2.98 15.07
C ILE A 217 -4.28 -3.24 15.02
N ASP A 218 -3.81 -3.83 13.93
CA ASP A 218 -2.40 -4.12 13.64
C ASP A 218 -1.75 -2.93 12.93
N TRP A 219 -1.51 -1.86 13.68
CA TRP A 219 -0.82 -0.66 13.21
C TRP A 219 0.54 -0.52 13.90
N PRO A 220 1.52 0.16 13.29
CA PRO A 220 2.79 0.48 13.92
C PRO A 220 2.57 1.25 15.23
N GLU A 221 3.33 0.91 16.27
CA GLU A 221 3.10 1.46 17.61
C GLU A 221 3.40 2.97 17.66
N ASP A 222 4.37 3.44 16.89
CA ASP A 222 4.68 4.86 16.74
C ASP A 222 3.50 5.65 16.14
N VAL A 223 2.77 5.08 15.17
CA VAL A 223 1.56 5.68 14.59
C VAL A 223 0.44 5.74 15.64
N LYS A 224 0.24 4.67 16.42
CA LYS A 224 -0.75 4.66 17.51
C LYS A 224 -0.42 5.70 18.58
N ILE A 225 0.85 5.80 18.99
CA ILE A 225 1.33 6.79 19.95
C ILE A 225 1.11 8.21 19.42
N GLN A 226 1.44 8.47 18.15
CA GLN A 226 1.22 9.78 17.53
C GLN A 226 -0.26 10.19 17.58
N GLN A 227 -1.20 9.30 17.23
CA GLN A 227 -2.63 9.62 17.35
C GLN A 227 -3.08 9.82 18.80
N LYS A 228 -2.62 8.97 19.74
CA LYS A 228 -2.94 9.14 21.17
C LYS A 228 -2.46 10.47 21.72
N ASN A 229 -1.23 10.87 21.37
CA ASN A 229 -0.64 12.14 21.77
C ASN A 229 -1.38 13.32 21.14
N TRP A 230 -1.78 13.21 19.86
CA TRP A 230 -2.56 14.24 19.19
C TRP A 230 -3.93 14.46 19.82
N ILE A 231 -4.63 13.36 20.13
CA ILE A 231 -5.91 13.40 20.85
C ILE A 231 -5.70 13.98 22.26
N GLY A 232 -4.60 13.62 22.91
CA GLY A 232 -4.12 14.24 24.15
C GLY A 232 -5.14 14.19 25.27
N ARG A 233 -5.61 12.99 25.61
CA ARG A 233 -6.57 12.78 26.69
C ARG A 233 -5.89 12.91 28.05
N GLU A 234 -6.37 13.84 28.87
CA GLU A 234 -5.88 14.07 30.22
C GLU A 234 -7.01 13.92 31.26
N LYS A 235 -6.69 13.32 32.41
CA LYS A 235 -7.63 13.18 33.53
C LYS A 235 -7.28 14.22 34.60
N GLY A 236 -8.05 15.30 34.64
CA GLY A 236 -7.94 16.32 35.67
C GLY A 236 -8.85 16.06 36.89
N LYS A 237 -8.69 16.88 37.94
CA LYS A 237 -9.55 16.83 39.15
C LYS A 237 -11.03 17.13 38.85
N LYS A 238 -11.34 17.85 37.76
CA LYS A 238 -12.69 18.30 37.38
C LYS A 238 -13.32 17.52 36.22
N GLY A 239 -12.63 16.51 35.67
CA GLY A 239 -13.12 15.77 34.51
C GLY A 239 -12.00 15.38 33.55
N VAL A 240 -12.40 14.86 32.39
CA VAL A 240 -11.49 14.51 31.28
C VAL A 240 -11.42 15.68 30.30
N THR A 241 -10.20 16.04 29.87
CA THR A 241 -9.93 17.06 28.85
C THR A 241 -9.18 16.43 27.68
N TYR A 242 -9.27 17.07 26.51
CA TYR A 242 -8.60 16.62 25.28
C TYR A 242 -7.82 17.78 24.65
N HIS A 243 -6.67 17.46 24.05
CA HIS A 243 -5.89 18.41 23.26
C HIS A 243 -6.45 18.61 21.85
N ILE A 244 -7.02 17.55 21.26
CA ILE A 244 -7.64 17.65 19.93
C ILE A 244 -8.80 18.64 19.90
N HIS A 245 -8.90 19.37 18.80
CA HIS A 245 -9.97 20.32 18.54
C HIS A 245 -10.95 19.77 17.50
N ASP A 246 -12.10 20.41 17.36
CA ASP A 246 -13.00 20.10 16.27
C ASP A 246 -12.36 20.43 14.91
N TRP A 247 -12.62 19.59 13.92
CA TRP A 247 -11.94 19.61 12.63
C TRP A 247 -12.52 20.70 11.74
N LEU A 248 -11.72 21.71 11.39
CA LEU A 248 -12.07 22.79 10.46
C LEU A 248 -12.04 22.30 9.01
N ILE A 249 -13.20 22.29 8.34
CA ILE A 249 -13.36 21.69 7.00
C ILE A 249 -13.57 22.67 5.85
N SER A 250 -14.09 23.88 6.11
CA SER A 250 -14.31 24.87 5.04
C SER A 250 -13.00 25.47 4.53
N ARG A 251 -12.91 25.76 3.23
CA ARG A 251 -11.74 26.35 2.57
C ARG A 251 -12.20 27.46 1.62
N GLN A 252 -11.49 28.57 1.61
CA GLN A 252 -11.76 29.73 0.75
C GLN A 252 -11.12 29.53 -0.62
N ARG A 253 -11.42 28.40 -1.25
CA ARG A 253 -10.73 27.89 -2.43
C ARG A 253 -11.74 27.40 -3.45
N TYR A 254 -11.36 27.43 -4.72
CA TYR A 254 -12.24 27.05 -5.82
C TYR A 254 -12.29 25.53 -5.98
N TRP A 255 -11.13 24.87 -6.00
CA TRP A 255 -11.04 23.45 -6.36
C TRP A 255 -11.24 22.53 -5.15
N GLY A 256 -12.49 22.38 -4.72
CA GLY A 256 -12.91 21.45 -3.68
C GLY A 256 -14.40 21.12 -3.78
N CYS A 257 -14.86 20.15 -2.99
CA CYS A 257 -16.27 19.78 -2.98
C CYS A 257 -17.13 20.92 -2.37
N PRO A 258 -18.12 21.51 -3.07
CA PRO A 258 -18.96 22.57 -2.51
C PRO A 258 -19.72 22.10 -1.27
N ILE A 259 -19.77 22.92 -0.23
CA ILE A 259 -20.56 22.63 0.97
C ILE A 259 -22.06 22.75 0.62
N PRO A 260 -22.86 21.68 0.80
CA PRO A 260 -24.24 21.61 0.29
C PRO A 260 -25.23 22.30 1.24
N MET A 261 -24.99 23.56 1.59
CA MET A 261 -25.82 24.34 2.52
C MET A 261 -26.29 25.64 1.89
N VAL A 262 -27.48 26.09 2.30
CA VAL A 262 -28.00 27.44 2.03
C VAL A 262 -28.30 28.15 3.34
N TYR A 263 -28.07 29.47 3.38
CA TYR A 263 -28.43 30.33 4.49
C TYR A 263 -29.69 31.12 4.16
N CYS A 264 -30.71 30.98 5.01
CA CYS A 264 -31.91 31.79 5.03
C CYS A 264 -31.89 32.73 6.23
N GLU A 265 -32.34 33.97 6.07
CA GLU A 265 -32.41 34.93 7.19
C GLU A 265 -33.41 34.49 8.28
N ASP A 266 -34.48 33.79 7.91
CA ASP A 266 -35.51 33.35 8.84
C ASP A 266 -35.23 31.96 9.43
N ASP A 267 -34.75 31.02 8.61
CA ASP A 267 -34.56 29.61 9.01
C ASP A 267 -33.09 29.25 9.31
N GLY A 268 -32.14 30.16 9.09
CA GLY A 268 -30.71 29.90 9.27
C GLY A 268 -30.14 28.94 8.21
N TRP A 269 -29.17 28.12 8.61
CA TRP A 269 -28.50 27.16 7.72
C TRP A 269 -29.36 25.92 7.48
N GLN A 270 -29.65 25.66 6.20
CA GLN A 270 -30.46 24.53 5.74
C GLN A 270 -29.68 23.69 4.71
N PRO A 271 -29.76 22.36 4.76
CA PRO A 271 -29.13 21.50 3.77
C PRO A 271 -29.84 21.64 2.43
N VAL A 272 -29.07 21.59 1.34
CA VAL A 272 -29.62 21.43 0.00
C VAL A 272 -30.35 20.08 -0.07
N PRO A 273 -31.55 20.01 -0.70
CA PRO A 273 -32.28 18.74 -0.83
C PRO A 273 -31.46 17.66 -1.55
N ASP A 274 -31.59 16.40 -1.10
CA ASP A 274 -30.86 15.27 -1.69
C ASP A 274 -31.06 15.15 -3.21
N THR A 275 -32.25 15.51 -3.72
CA THR A 275 -32.60 15.52 -5.16
C THR A 275 -31.91 16.60 -5.98
N GLU A 276 -31.29 17.59 -5.33
CA GLU A 276 -30.54 18.69 -5.96
C GLU A 276 -29.02 18.46 -5.89
N LEU A 277 -28.57 17.35 -5.31
CA LEU A 277 -27.16 16.97 -5.33
C LEU A 277 -26.78 16.37 -6.71
N PRO A 278 -25.54 16.58 -7.18
CA PRO A 278 -24.50 17.39 -6.55
C PRO A 278 -24.68 18.89 -6.77
N VAL A 279 -24.34 19.70 -5.76
CA VAL A 279 -24.03 21.13 -5.94
C VAL A 279 -22.69 21.21 -6.66
N LYS A 280 -22.70 21.63 -7.94
CA LYS A 280 -21.51 21.66 -8.79
C LYS A 280 -20.74 22.97 -8.66
N LEU A 281 -19.42 22.92 -8.87
CA LEU A 281 -18.59 24.11 -8.99
C LEU A 281 -19.05 24.99 -10.16
N PRO A 282 -19.12 26.33 -10.01
CA PRO A 282 -19.48 27.23 -11.09
C PRO A 282 -18.33 27.43 -12.09
N SER A 283 -18.64 27.78 -13.34
CA SER A 283 -17.66 28.00 -14.40
C SER A 283 -17.49 29.46 -14.81
N ASP A 284 -18.22 30.39 -14.19
CA ASP A 284 -18.22 31.83 -14.48
C ASP A 284 -17.27 32.66 -13.60
N VAL A 285 -16.32 32.00 -12.92
CA VAL A 285 -15.29 32.62 -12.08
C VAL A 285 -13.90 32.08 -12.42
N ASP A 286 -12.86 32.85 -12.13
CA ASP A 286 -11.50 32.32 -12.10
C ASP A 286 -11.27 31.45 -10.85
N PHE A 287 -10.18 30.69 -10.84
CA PHE A 287 -9.79 29.80 -9.74
C PHE A 287 -8.67 30.39 -8.86
N LEU A 288 -8.32 31.66 -9.06
CA LEU A 288 -7.22 32.27 -8.31
C LEU A 288 -7.71 32.70 -6.93
N PRO A 289 -6.94 32.44 -5.87
CA PRO A 289 -7.30 32.94 -4.56
C PRO A 289 -7.09 34.47 -4.51
N HIS A 290 -8.02 35.15 -3.84
CA HIS A 290 -7.96 36.60 -3.59
C HIS A 290 -8.32 36.94 -2.14
N GLY A 291 -7.99 36.04 -1.20
CA GLY A 291 -8.33 36.16 0.22
C GLY A 291 -9.79 35.84 0.59
N GLU A 292 -10.66 35.59 -0.39
CA GLU A 292 -12.01 35.04 -0.24
C GLU A 292 -12.22 33.86 -1.19
N SER A 293 -13.27 33.05 -0.97
CA SER A 293 -13.59 31.94 -1.88
C SER A 293 -13.87 32.48 -3.29
N PRO A 294 -13.19 32.00 -4.35
CA PRO A 294 -13.45 32.46 -5.71
C PRO A 294 -14.91 32.27 -6.16
N ILE A 295 -15.59 31.25 -5.62
CA ILE A 295 -17.00 30.94 -5.85
C ILE A 295 -17.92 32.08 -5.42
N ALA A 296 -17.53 32.90 -4.44
CA ALA A 296 -18.32 34.02 -3.96
C ALA A 296 -18.61 35.07 -5.05
N ARG A 297 -17.77 35.15 -6.08
CA ARG A 297 -17.92 36.07 -7.22
C ARG A 297 -18.83 35.53 -8.33
N SER A 298 -19.27 34.27 -8.22
CA SER A 298 -20.11 33.62 -9.24
C SER A 298 -21.53 34.19 -9.22
N LYS A 299 -21.98 34.67 -10.39
CA LYS A 299 -23.36 35.13 -10.56
C LYS A 299 -24.30 33.95 -10.75
N THR A 300 -23.82 32.90 -11.42
CA THR A 300 -24.64 31.71 -11.68
C THR A 300 -24.85 30.86 -10.43
N PHE A 301 -23.87 30.79 -9.52
CA PHE A 301 -23.94 29.96 -8.32
C PHE A 301 -24.97 30.45 -7.30
N GLN A 302 -25.16 31.77 -7.18
CA GLN A 302 -26.10 32.39 -6.25
C GLN A 302 -27.48 32.68 -6.87
N LYS A 303 -27.67 32.34 -8.15
CA LYS A 303 -28.91 32.65 -8.88
C LYS A 303 -30.06 31.73 -8.43
N ASP A 304 -31.23 32.33 -8.22
CA ASP A 304 -32.50 31.64 -7.92
C ASP A 304 -32.45 30.66 -6.73
N VAL A 305 -31.56 30.92 -5.77
CA VAL A 305 -31.40 30.10 -4.57
C VAL A 305 -32.51 30.43 -3.56
N VAL A 306 -33.31 29.42 -3.20
CA VAL A 306 -34.39 29.54 -2.22
C VAL A 306 -34.15 28.64 -1.01
N CYS A 307 -34.73 29.02 0.12
CA CYS A 307 -34.73 28.21 1.33
C CYS A 307 -35.60 26.96 1.11
N PRO A 308 -35.11 25.74 1.39
CA PRO A 308 -35.88 24.51 1.22
C PRO A 308 -37.02 24.37 2.26
N ILE A 309 -37.03 25.20 3.31
CA ILE A 309 -38.07 25.20 4.35
C ILE A 309 -39.19 26.18 4.02
N CYS A 310 -38.87 27.47 3.87
CA CYS A 310 -39.88 28.53 3.72
C CYS A 310 -40.05 29.05 2.28
N GLY A 311 -39.20 28.63 1.34
CA GLY A 311 -39.23 29.08 -0.07
C GLY A 311 -38.76 30.52 -0.31
N LYS A 312 -38.36 31.27 0.72
CA LYS A 312 -37.82 32.63 0.58
C LYS A 312 -36.42 32.62 -0.03
N GLN A 313 -35.96 33.78 -0.48
CA GLN A 313 -34.59 33.96 -0.98
C GLN A 313 -33.56 33.49 0.06
N ALA A 314 -32.59 32.70 -0.40
CA ALA A 314 -31.46 32.22 0.40
C ALA A 314 -30.14 32.45 -0.35
N LYS A 315 -29.02 32.14 0.31
CA LYS A 315 -27.67 32.20 -0.28
C LYS A 315 -26.96 30.87 -0.08
N ARG A 316 -26.33 30.32 -1.13
CA ARG A 316 -25.49 29.12 -1.00
C ARG A 316 -24.23 29.42 -0.19
N GLU A 317 -23.77 28.44 0.56
CA GLU A 317 -22.41 28.44 1.09
C GLU A 317 -21.41 28.46 -0.08
N VAL A 318 -20.39 29.32 0.02
CA VAL A 318 -19.42 29.57 -1.05
C VAL A 318 -18.07 28.91 -0.76
N ASP A 319 -17.83 28.49 0.48
CA ASP A 319 -16.65 27.71 0.82
C ASP A 319 -16.76 26.27 0.30
N THR A 320 -15.61 25.69 -0.04
CA THR A 320 -15.48 24.28 -0.39
C THR A 320 -14.98 23.48 0.81
N MET A 321 -15.15 22.16 0.77
CA MET A 321 -14.60 21.25 1.77
C MET A 321 -13.13 20.95 1.48
N ASP A 322 -12.35 20.79 2.55
CA ASP A 322 -10.98 20.30 2.48
C ASP A 322 -10.91 18.89 1.86
N THR A 323 -9.85 18.63 1.10
CA THR A 323 -9.57 17.33 0.46
C THR A 323 -9.65 16.14 1.42
N TYR A 324 -9.29 16.32 2.69
CA TYR A 324 -9.37 15.24 3.67
C TYR A 324 -10.82 14.78 3.92
N VAL A 325 -11.84 15.58 3.60
CA VAL A 325 -13.24 15.14 3.68
C VAL A 325 -13.53 14.05 2.65
N ASP A 326 -13.09 14.24 1.40
CA ASP A 326 -13.26 13.24 0.34
C ASP A 326 -12.47 11.95 0.65
N SER A 327 -11.23 12.08 1.09
CA SER A 327 -10.39 10.92 1.42
C SER A 327 -10.73 10.25 2.77
N SER A 328 -11.68 10.77 3.54
CA SER A 328 -12.10 10.12 4.80
C SER A 328 -13.04 8.93 4.62
N TRP A 329 -13.52 8.67 3.39
CA TRP A 329 -14.51 7.60 3.16
C TRP A 329 -14.35 6.85 1.83
N TYR A 330 -13.42 7.25 0.96
CA TYR A 330 -13.23 6.69 -0.38
C TYR A 330 -13.11 5.16 -0.43
N PHE A 331 -12.50 4.55 0.60
CA PHE A 331 -12.37 3.10 0.77
C PHE A 331 -13.72 2.36 0.92
N LEU A 332 -14.79 3.05 1.32
CA LEU A 332 -16.15 2.51 1.35
C LEU A 332 -16.78 2.45 -0.05
N ARG A 333 -16.36 3.36 -0.95
CA ARG A 333 -16.96 3.50 -2.28
C ARG A 333 -16.52 2.38 -3.22
N TYR A 334 -15.22 2.03 -3.20
CA TYR A 334 -14.62 1.10 -4.17
C TYR A 334 -15.40 -0.20 -4.39
N PRO A 335 -15.82 -0.97 -3.35
CA PRO A 335 -16.54 -2.21 -3.57
C PRO A 335 -17.79 -2.04 -4.46
N SER A 336 -18.44 -0.88 -4.34
CA SER A 336 -19.71 -0.56 -5.00
C SER A 336 -19.59 0.23 -6.30
N VAL A 337 -18.37 0.49 -6.78
CA VAL A 337 -18.16 1.12 -8.10
C VAL A 337 -18.54 0.13 -9.21
N ASN A 338 -19.29 0.60 -10.21
CA ASN A 338 -19.68 -0.19 -11.39
C ASN A 338 -20.27 -1.56 -11.04
N LEU A 339 -21.11 -1.64 -9.99
CA LEU A 339 -21.88 -2.84 -9.72
C LEU A 339 -22.80 -3.12 -10.92
N ASN A 340 -22.60 -4.27 -11.55
CA ASN A 340 -23.47 -4.75 -12.60
C ASN A 340 -24.79 -5.20 -11.91
N PRO A 341 -25.93 -4.54 -12.13
CA PRO A 341 -27.19 -4.89 -11.47
C PRO A 341 -27.74 -6.19 -12.06
N LYS A 342 -27.08 -7.32 -11.79
CA LYS A 342 -27.61 -8.66 -12.07
C LYS A 342 -28.64 -9.10 -11.02
N SER A 343 -28.91 -8.25 -10.03
CA SER A 343 -29.78 -8.53 -8.89
C SER A 343 -30.90 -7.48 -8.75
N GLU A 344 -31.59 -7.16 -9.85
CA GLU A 344 -32.92 -6.55 -9.74
C GLU A 344 -33.87 -7.40 -8.86
N GLU A 345 -33.59 -8.71 -8.69
CA GLU A 345 -34.36 -9.60 -7.81
C GLU A 345 -33.97 -9.56 -6.32
N LYS A 346 -32.94 -8.80 -5.90
CA LYS A 346 -32.59 -8.59 -4.48
C LYS A 346 -32.68 -7.11 -4.04
N GLY A 347 -33.65 -6.38 -4.57
CA GLY A 347 -34.58 -5.57 -3.79
C GLY A 347 -34.14 -4.34 -2.97
N ASN A 348 -32.86 -3.97 -2.78
CA ASN A 348 -32.52 -2.83 -1.87
C ASN A 348 -31.48 -1.82 -2.38
N TRP A 349 -30.76 -2.08 -3.47
CA TRP A 349 -29.77 -1.13 -4.01
C TRP A 349 -30.32 -0.36 -5.21
N LYS A 350 -30.30 0.97 -5.11
CA LYS A 350 -30.45 1.90 -6.23
C LYS A 350 -29.14 2.66 -6.41
N LEU A 351 -28.87 3.14 -7.63
CA LEU A 351 -27.75 4.04 -7.95
C LEU A 351 -27.78 5.37 -7.14
N GLU A 352 -28.84 5.58 -6.35
CA GLU A 352 -29.10 6.69 -5.42
C GLU A 352 -28.50 6.48 -4.00
N ASN A 353 -27.64 5.49 -3.78
CA ASN A 353 -26.93 5.30 -2.51
C ASN A 353 -25.39 5.40 -2.68
N PRO A 354 -24.63 5.76 -1.63
CA PRO A 354 -23.18 5.92 -1.72
C PRO A 354 -22.42 4.58 -1.78
N TRP A 355 -23.00 3.48 -1.27
CA TRP A 355 -22.48 2.12 -1.38
C TRP A 355 -23.55 1.07 -1.06
N ASP A 356 -23.41 -0.14 -1.63
CA ASP A 356 -24.33 -1.25 -1.39
C ASP A 356 -24.02 -1.89 -0.02
N PRO A 357 -24.99 -2.00 0.90
CA PRO A 357 -24.76 -2.55 2.24
C PRO A 357 -24.27 -4.00 2.27
N GLU A 358 -24.74 -4.85 1.35
CA GLU A 358 -24.36 -6.26 1.31
C GLU A 358 -22.96 -6.43 0.71
N VAL A 359 -22.65 -5.67 -0.34
CA VAL A 359 -21.31 -5.65 -0.94
C VAL A 359 -20.28 -5.11 0.05
N THR A 360 -20.61 -4.00 0.72
CA THR A 360 -19.71 -3.41 1.73
C THR A 360 -19.53 -4.34 2.93
N LYS A 361 -20.58 -4.97 3.42
CA LYS A 361 -20.47 -6.01 4.47
C LYS A 361 -19.56 -7.16 4.07
N ALA A 362 -19.58 -7.56 2.81
CA ALA A 362 -18.77 -8.67 2.32
C ALA A 362 -17.28 -8.31 2.16
N TRP A 363 -16.98 -7.07 1.76
CA TRP A 363 -15.60 -6.63 1.50
C TRP A 363 -14.91 -5.92 2.67
N LEU A 364 -15.65 -5.23 3.52
CA LEU A 364 -15.10 -4.44 4.62
C LEU A 364 -14.89 -5.28 5.89
N PRO A 365 -14.01 -4.84 6.81
CA PRO A 365 -13.11 -3.68 6.70
C PRO A 365 -11.94 -3.94 5.74
N VAL A 366 -11.13 -2.91 5.47
CA VAL A 366 -9.89 -3.07 4.68
C VAL A 366 -8.92 -3.94 5.50
N ASP A 367 -8.43 -5.00 4.88
CA ASP A 367 -7.55 -5.98 5.54
C ASP A 367 -6.11 -5.48 5.64
N ASP A 368 -5.59 -4.88 4.58
CA ASP A 368 -4.23 -4.36 4.49
C ASP A 368 -4.26 -2.97 3.83
N TYR A 369 -3.91 -1.94 4.60
CA TYR A 369 -3.82 -0.56 4.13
C TYR A 369 -2.36 -0.10 4.09
N VAL A 370 -1.91 0.42 2.95
CA VAL A 370 -0.52 0.89 2.77
C VAL A 370 -0.50 2.39 2.48
N GLY A 371 0.13 3.15 3.37
CA GLY A 371 0.24 4.60 3.25
C GLY A 371 1.02 5.20 4.42
N GLY A 372 1.68 6.33 4.18
CA GLY A 372 2.52 7.01 5.17
C GLY A 372 2.24 8.52 5.28
N GLY A 373 2.81 9.17 6.30
CA GLY A 373 2.85 10.63 6.44
C GLY A 373 1.61 11.29 7.06
N HIS A 374 0.40 10.79 6.80
CA HIS A 374 -0.86 11.44 7.22
C HIS A 374 -1.49 10.82 8.49
N VAL A 375 -0.70 10.70 9.55
CA VAL A 375 -1.08 9.97 10.79
C VAL A 375 -2.20 10.65 11.57
N VAL A 376 -2.12 11.97 11.73
CA VAL A 376 -3.09 12.76 12.49
C VAL A 376 -4.10 13.47 11.60
N GLN A 377 -3.90 13.42 10.28
CA GLN A 377 -4.82 13.88 9.24
C GLN A 377 -5.70 12.70 8.77
N HIS A 378 -5.52 12.26 7.53
CA HIS A 378 -6.30 11.21 6.87
C HIS A 378 -6.60 9.99 7.76
N LEU A 379 -5.59 9.38 8.40
CA LEU A 379 -5.81 8.17 9.20
C LEU A 379 -6.70 8.42 10.42
N LEU A 380 -6.70 9.62 10.98
CA LEU A 380 -7.57 9.99 12.09
C LEU A 380 -8.99 10.32 11.59
N PHE A 381 -9.08 11.08 10.49
CA PHE A 381 -10.35 11.50 9.90
C PHE A 381 -11.15 10.32 9.31
N ALA A 382 -10.48 9.38 8.65
CA ALA A 382 -11.09 8.14 8.16
C ALA A 382 -11.71 7.31 9.28
N ARG A 383 -11.04 7.23 10.44
CA ARG A 383 -11.56 6.53 11.63
C ARG A 383 -12.75 7.26 12.24
N PHE A 384 -12.74 8.59 12.25
CA PHE A 384 -13.90 9.38 12.68
C PHE A 384 -15.11 9.16 11.78
N PHE A 385 -14.94 9.25 10.45
CA PHE A 385 -15.99 8.98 9.47
C PHE A 385 -16.53 7.56 9.60
N TRP A 386 -15.64 6.56 9.71
CA TRP A 386 -16.05 5.17 9.96
C TRP A 386 -16.95 5.06 11.19
N LYS A 387 -16.53 5.60 12.33
CA LYS A 387 -17.27 5.49 13.59
C LYS A 387 -18.61 6.21 13.53
N PHE A 388 -18.66 7.37 12.89
CA PHE A 388 -19.91 8.07 12.63
C PHE A 388 -20.88 7.23 11.78
N LEU A 389 -20.43 6.75 10.63
CA LEU A 389 -21.25 5.94 9.71
C LEU A 389 -21.68 4.62 10.36
N PHE A 390 -20.80 4.01 11.16
CA PHE A 390 -21.10 2.85 11.98
C PHE A 390 -22.22 3.15 12.98
N ASP A 391 -22.19 4.30 13.66
CA ASP A 391 -23.24 4.69 14.61
C ASP A 391 -24.59 4.98 13.96
N GLN A 392 -24.57 5.53 12.74
CA GLN A 392 -25.78 5.71 11.93
C GLN A 392 -26.34 4.40 11.35
N GLY A 393 -25.66 3.27 11.55
CA GLY A 393 -26.07 1.98 10.99
C GLY A 393 -25.86 1.86 9.47
N LEU A 394 -25.07 2.75 8.88
CA LEU A 394 -24.72 2.75 7.45
C LEU A 394 -23.56 1.79 7.14
N ILE A 395 -22.88 1.30 8.18
CA ILE A 395 -21.89 0.23 8.14
C ILE A 395 -22.40 -0.90 9.06
N ASP A 396 -22.45 -2.13 8.55
CA ASP A 396 -22.95 -3.28 9.29
C ASP A 396 -22.11 -3.53 10.56
N LYS A 397 -22.77 -3.74 11.71
CA LYS A 397 -22.08 -3.90 13.00
C LYS A 397 -21.11 -5.09 13.05
N SER A 398 -21.32 -6.11 12.21
CA SER A 398 -20.48 -7.30 12.15
C SER A 398 -19.09 -7.06 11.53
N VAL A 399 -18.89 -5.98 10.77
CA VAL A 399 -17.57 -5.69 10.16
C VAL A 399 -16.57 -5.07 11.14
N GLY A 400 -17.02 -4.61 12.31
CA GLY A 400 -16.18 -4.02 13.35
C GLY A 400 -16.08 -2.49 13.28
N ASP A 401 -15.40 -1.93 14.28
CA ASP A 401 -15.40 -0.48 14.58
C ASP A 401 -14.17 0.28 14.05
N GLU A 402 -13.41 -0.31 13.12
CA GLU A 402 -12.23 0.33 12.53
C GLU A 402 -12.15 0.06 11.01
N PRO A 403 -11.77 1.07 10.19
CA PRO A 403 -11.76 0.93 8.73
C PRO A 403 -10.59 0.10 8.21
N PHE A 404 -9.44 0.13 8.89
CA PHE A 404 -8.19 -0.48 8.43
C PHE A 404 -7.64 -1.44 9.51
N LEU A 405 -7.67 -2.74 9.25
CA LEU A 405 -7.23 -3.75 10.22
C LEU A 405 -5.72 -3.79 10.37
N LYS A 406 -4.98 -3.71 9.25
CA LYS A 406 -3.52 -3.61 9.23
C LYS A 406 -3.10 -2.35 8.49
N LEU A 407 -2.16 -1.61 9.07
CA LEU A 407 -1.51 -0.46 8.43
C LEU A 407 -0.01 -0.73 8.29
N ARG A 408 0.56 -0.45 7.11
CA ARG A 408 2.01 -0.35 6.93
C ARG A 408 2.33 0.90 6.11
N ALA A 409 3.46 1.53 6.39
CA ALA A 409 3.93 2.70 5.66
C ALA A 409 5.28 2.38 5.02
N PRO A 410 5.48 2.65 3.72
CA PRO A 410 6.81 2.61 3.14
C PRO A 410 7.67 3.72 3.77
N GLY A 411 8.95 3.44 3.94
CA GLY A 411 9.94 4.45 4.28
C GLY A 411 10.17 5.42 3.13
N TRP A 412 10.77 6.57 3.42
CA TRP A 412 11.02 7.57 2.38
C TRP A 412 12.13 7.12 1.43
N ILE A 413 11.87 7.14 0.13
CA ILE A 413 12.93 7.07 -0.89
C ILE A 413 13.52 8.47 -1.10
N LEU A 414 14.81 8.60 -0.81
CA LEU A 414 15.58 9.82 -1.06
C LEU A 414 16.11 9.82 -2.50
N GLY A 415 16.33 11.01 -3.06
CA GLY A 415 17.00 11.18 -4.35
C GLY A 415 18.43 10.62 -4.35
N PRO A 416 19.08 10.55 -5.54
CA PRO A 416 20.47 10.12 -5.67
C PRO A 416 21.46 10.96 -4.84
N ASP A 417 21.06 12.19 -4.49
CA ASP A 417 21.79 13.13 -3.63
C ASP A 417 21.49 12.95 -2.12
N SER A 418 20.77 11.89 -1.75
CA SER A 418 20.33 11.61 -0.37
C SER A 418 19.46 12.70 0.25
N ARG A 419 18.77 13.51 -0.57
CA ARG A 419 17.77 14.48 -0.11
C ARG A 419 16.37 14.00 -0.46
N LYS A 420 15.35 14.51 0.24
CA LYS A 420 13.95 14.31 -0.17
C LYS A 420 13.78 14.76 -1.62
N MET A 421 13.15 13.93 -2.44
CA MET A 421 12.93 14.23 -3.85
C MET A 421 12.05 15.48 -3.99
N SER A 422 12.48 16.42 -4.84
CA SER A 422 11.78 17.67 -5.07
C SER A 422 12.15 18.27 -6.42
N LYS A 423 11.16 18.90 -7.07
CA LYS A 423 11.36 19.62 -8.34
C LYS A 423 12.41 20.72 -8.20
N ARG A 424 12.55 21.33 -7.02
CA ARG A 424 13.54 22.40 -6.75
C ARG A 424 14.97 21.91 -6.94
N TRP A 425 15.26 20.67 -6.55
CA TRP A 425 16.61 20.10 -6.60
C TRP A 425 16.90 19.37 -7.90
N GLY A 426 15.90 19.16 -8.76
CA GLY A 426 16.05 18.37 -9.98
C GLY A 426 16.42 16.91 -9.73
N ASN A 427 16.18 16.40 -8.51
CA ASN A 427 16.61 15.07 -8.04
C ASN A 427 15.47 14.04 -8.04
N ILE A 428 14.35 14.35 -8.70
CA ILE A 428 13.20 13.44 -8.82
C ILE A 428 13.56 12.32 -9.79
N VAL A 429 13.29 11.09 -9.38
CA VAL A 429 13.33 9.92 -10.25
C VAL A 429 11.91 9.41 -10.47
N THR A 430 11.54 9.19 -11.72
CA THR A 430 10.21 8.74 -12.15
C THR A 430 10.28 7.33 -12.74
N PRO A 431 9.16 6.59 -12.82
CA PRO A 431 9.13 5.31 -13.52
C PRO A 431 9.59 5.41 -14.98
N ASP A 432 9.29 6.52 -15.66
CA ASP A 432 9.69 6.76 -17.06
C ASP A 432 11.22 6.90 -17.23
N ASP A 433 11.96 7.24 -16.17
CA ASP A 433 13.43 7.31 -16.22
C ASP A 433 14.09 5.92 -16.21
N ILE A 434 13.37 4.91 -15.70
CA ILE A 434 13.88 3.58 -15.35
C ILE A 434 13.32 2.49 -16.28
N ILE A 435 11.99 2.40 -16.42
CA ILE A 435 11.31 1.32 -17.14
C ILE A 435 11.81 1.16 -18.58
N PRO A 436 11.97 2.23 -19.40
CA PRO A 436 12.46 2.06 -20.76
C PRO A 436 13.85 1.40 -20.83
N LYS A 437 14.71 1.61 -19.83
CA LYS A 437 16.08 1.11 -19.80
C LYS A 437 16.19 -0.28 -19.20
N PHE A 438 15.44 -0.56 -18.14
CA PHE A 438 15.64 -1.75 -17.30
C PHE A 438 14.41 -2.66 -17.17
N GLY A 439 13.23 -2.19 -17.59
CA GLY A 439 11.95 -2.89 -17.41
C GLY A 439 11.30 -2.65 -16.05
N ALA A 440 9.98 -2.82 -16.02
CA ALA A 440 9.14 -2.75 -14.83
C ALA A 440 9.53 -3.79 -13.78
N ASP A 441 9.84 -5.03 -14.18
CA ASP A 441 10.22 -6.08 -13.22
C ASP A 441 11.51 -5.72 -12.47
N THR A 442 12.49 -5.12 -13.17
CA THR A 442 13.72 -4.66 -12.53
C THR A 442 13.44 -3.55 -11.51
N LEU A 443 12.62 -2.56 -11.89
CA LEU A 443 12.24 -1.45 -11.01
C LEU A 443 11.58 -1.98 -9.72
N ARG A 444 10.59 -2.85 -9.87
CA ARG A 444 9.85 -3.46 -8.74
C ARG A 444 10.75 -4.27 -7.81
N VAL A 445 11.58 -5.15 -8.39
CA VAL A 445 12.52 -5.97 -7.60
C VAL A 445 13.52 -5.08 -6.88
N TYR A 446 14.01 -4.02 -7.53
CA TYR A 446 14.94 -3.08 -6.90
C TYR A 446 14.30 -2.39 -5.70
N GLU A 447 13.15 -1.73 -5.87
CA GLU A 447 12.46 -1.00 -4.80
C GLU A 447 12.25 -1.89 -3.56
N MET A 448 11.82 -3.13 -3.79
CA MET A 448 11.58 -4.11 -2.72
C MET A 448 12.85 -4.70 -2.10
N PHE A 449 14.00 -4.56 -2.76
CA PHE A 449 15.28 -5.09 -2.30
C PHE A 449 16.18 -4.03 -1.64
N MET A 450 15.91 -2.73 -1.83
CA MET A 450 16.71 -1.63 -1.32
C MET A 450 16.95 -1.69 0.20
N GLY A 451 16.00 -2.25 0.96
CA GLY A 451 16.09 -2.41 2.40
C GLY A 451 14.73 -2.77 3.00
N PRO A 452 14.60 -2.76 4.34
CA PRO A 452 13.31 -2.93 5.00
C PRO A 452 12.27 -1.95 4.47
N PHE A 453 11.02 -2.40 4.30
CA PHE A 453 9.96 -1.64 3.63
C PHE A 453 9.68 -0.29 4.32
N ASP A 454 9.69 -0.26 5.65
CA ASP A 454 9.36 0.87 6.52
C ASP A 454 10.51 1.84 6.81
N VAL A 455 11.72 1.58 6.28
CA VAL A 455 12.92 2.38 6.57
C VAL A 455 13.23 3.33 5.41
N MET A 456 13.71 4.54 5.73
CA MET A 456 14.20 5.51 4.75
C MET A 456 15.42 4.99 4.00
N LYS A 457 15.42 5.10 2.65
CA LYS A 457 16.45 4.51 1.77
C LYS A 457 16.91 5.50 0.69
N PRO A 458 18.22 5.60 0.40
CA PRO A 458 18.70 6.39 -0.73
C PRO A 458 18.52 5.66 -2.05
N TRP A 459 18.01 6.37 -3.07
CA TRP A 459 17.93 5.84 -4.42
C TRP A 459 19.32 5.66 -5.05
N SER A 460 19.55 4.53 -5.72
CA SER A 460 20.81 4.20 -6.38
C SER A 460 20.61 3.50 -7.72
N VAL A 461 21.06 4.14 -8.80
CA VAL A 461 21.03 3.56 -10.15
C VAL A 461 21.89 2.30 -10.25
N THR A 462 23.02 2.23 -9.54
CA THR A 462 23.86 1.01 -9.51
C THR A 462 23.13 -0.15 -8.82
N GLY A 463 22.22 0.16 -7.89
CA GLY A 463 21.31 -0.81 -7.28
C GLY A 463 20.30 -1.37 -8.29
N VAL A 464 19.71 -0.51 -9.13
CA VAL A 464 18.81 -0.92 -10.23
C VAL A 464 19.52 -1.89 -11.17
N GLU A 465 20.76 -1.59 -11.57
CA GLU A 465 21.58 -2.49 -12.39
C GLU A 465 21.83 -3.84 -11.70
N GLY A 466 21.99 -3.84 -10.38
CA GLY A 466 22.11 -5.05 -9.57
C GLY A 466 20.87 -5.95 -9.67
N ALA A 467 19.68 -5.36 -9.53
CA ALA A 467 18.40 -6.07 -9.72
C ALA A 467 18.26 -6.60 -11.16
N SER A 468 18.64 -5.81 -12.17
CA SER A 468 18.62 -6.23 -13.58
C SER A 468 19.53 -7.43 -13.82
N ARG A 469 20.76 -7.41 -13.28
CA ARG A 469 21.71 -8.53 -13.38
C ARG A 469 21.17 -9.80 -12.70
N PHE A 470 20.50 -9.65 -11.56
CA PHE A 470 19.85 -10.77 -10.89
C PHE A 470 18.76 -11.39 -11.78
N LEU A 471 17.83 -10.58 -12.30
CA LEU A 471 16.78 -11.07 -13.21
C LEU A 471 17.35 -11.68 -14.50
N GLY A 472 18.45 -11.16 -15.02
CA GLY A 472 19.17 -11.76 -16.14
C GLY A 472 19.79 -13.14 -15.81
N ARG A 473 20.20 -13.39 -14.56
CA ARG A 473 20.59 -14.74 -14.12
C ARG A 473 19.40 -15.67 -14.03
N VAL A 474 18.26 -15.18 -13.52
CA VAL A 474 17.00 -15.95 -13.47
C VAL A 474 16.60 -16.38 -14.88
N TRP A 475 16.55 -15.45 -15.84
CA TRP A 475 16.21 -15.77 -17.24
C TRP A 475 17.06 -16.92 -17.81
N ARG A 476 18.39 -16.83 -17.68
CA ARG A 476 19.33 -17.85 -18.18
C ARG A 476 19.15 -19.22 -17.52
N LEU A 477 18.81 -19.26 -16.23
CA LEU A 477 18.51 -20.51 -15.52
C LEU A 477 17.33 -21.24 -16.18
N PHE A 478 16.26 -20.54 -16.52
CA PHE A 478 15.09 -21.12 -17.18
C PHE A 478 15.36 -21.47 -18.65
N GLU A 479 16.06 -20.60 -19.39
CA GLU A 479 16.42 -20.82 -20.78
C GLU A 479 17.32 -22.04 -20.98
N SER A 480 18.38 -22.17 -20.18
CA SER A 480 19.29 -23.33 -20.26
C SER A 480 18.60 -24.66 -19.97
N SER A 481 17.51 -24.64 -19.19
CA SER A 481 16.69 -25.80 -18.88
C SER A 481 15.75 -26.22 -20.03
N HIS A 482 15.48 -25.30 -20.97
CA HIS A 482 14.67 -25.57 -22.17
C HIS A 482 15.50 -26.20 -23.30
N SER A 483 16.79 -25.87 -23.39
CA SER A 483 17.71 -26.31 -24.46
C SER A 483 18.36 -27.69 -24.21
N GLY A 484 18.10 -28.32 -23.06
CA GLY A 484 18.52 -29.69 -22.78
C GLY A 484 17.55 -30.70 -23.41
N ASP A 485 18.10 -31.58 -24.26
CA ASP A 485 17.43 -32.65 -25.01
C ASP A 485 16.10 -33.16 -24.42
N ARG A 486 15.02 -33.00 -25.19
CA ARG A 486 13.75 -33.74 -25.02
C ARG A 486 13.87 -35.21 -25.49
N LEU A 487 15.07 -35.79 -25.50
CA LEU A 487 15.26 -37.21 -25.72
C LEU A 487 15.08 -37.94 -24.38
N GLU A 488 13.96 -38.65 -24.29
CA GLU A 488 13.61 -39.66 -23.28
C GLU A 488 13.28 -39.14 -21.86
N ARG A 489 12.05 -38.65 -21.74
CA ARG A 489 11.27 -38.88 -20.50
C ARG A 489 10.78 -40.33 -20.49
N THR A 490 11.60 -41.22 -19.95
CA THR A 490 11.12 -42.46 -19.33
C THR A 490 11.53 -42.44 -17.87
N MET A 491 10.55 -42.62 -17.00
CA MET A 491 10.78 -43.10 -15.65
C MET A 491 11.39 -44.50 -15.77
N GLU A 492 12.71 -44.60 -15.91
CA GLU A 492 13.40 -45.86 -15.72
C GLU A 492 14.52 -45.72 -14.70
N SER A 493 14.38 -46.56 -13.68
CA SER A 493 15.29 -46.83 -12.60
C SER A 493 16.65 -47.28 -13.15
N HIS A 494 17.60 -46.36 -13.27
CA HIS A 494 19.00 -46.74 -13.30
C HIS A 494 19.56 -46.74 -11.88
N GLN A 495 19.52 -47.94 -11.28
CA GLN A 495 20.33 -48.32 -10.14
C GLN A 495 21.80 -48.32 -10.58
N ASP A 496 22.53 -47.27 -10.21
CA ASP A 496 23.99 -47.26 -10.20
C ASP A 496 24.43 -47.09 -8.73
N PRO A 497 25.34 -47.93 -8.18
CA PRO A 497 25.62 -48.00 -6.74
C PRO A 497 26.59 -46.89 -6.30
N THR A 498 26.14 -45.64 -6.36
CA THR A 498 26.69 -44.48 -5.64
C THR A 498 25.54 -43.67 -5.01
N THR A 499 24.68 -44.37 -4.28
CA THR A 499 23.33 -43.93 -3.92
C THR A 499 23.25 -43.02 -2.69
N SER A 500 24.25 -43.00 -1.80
CA SER A 500 24.16 -42.22 -0.56
C SER A 500 24.42 -40.73 -0.74
N ALA A 501 25.43 -40.36 -1.54
CA ALA A 501 25.80 -38.97 -1.74
C ALA A 501 24.73 -38.24 -2.60
N LYS A 502 24.35 -38.79 -3.77
CA LYS A 502 23.31 -38.23 -4.65
C LYS A 502 21.95 -38.08 -3.96
N ALA A 503 21.55 -39.03 -3.11
CA ALA A 503 20.31 -38.92 -2.33
C ALA A 503 20.38 -37.77 -1.32
N SER A 504 21.47 -37.67 -0.54
CA SER A 504 21.65 -36.57 0.43
C SER A 504 21.69 -35.17 -0.22
N PHE A 505 22.22 -35.05 -1.44
CA PHE A 505 22.29 -33.76 -2.16
C PHE A 505 20.93 -33.32 -2.72
N GLN A 506 20.11 -34.26 -3.18
CA GLN A 506 18.77 -33.95 -3.66
C GLN A 506 17.86 -33.54 -2.49
N ASP A 507 18.10 -34.11 -1.31
CA ASP A 507 17.43 -33.74 -0.06
C ASP A 507 17.78 -32.31 0.37
N ASP A 508 19.02 -31.85 0.19
CA ASP A 508 19.45 -30.48 0.52
C ASP A 508 18.81 -29.41 -0.38
N VAL A 509 18.77 -29.65 -1.69
CA VAL A 509 18.10 -28.73 -2.65
C VAL A 509 16.60 -28.66 -2.35
N LEU A 510 15.98 -29.80 -2.09
CA LEU A 510 14.57 -29.89 -1.76
C LEU A 510 14.26 -29.20 -0.41
N SER A 511 15.11 -29.41 0.59
CA SER A 511 15.04 -28.71 1.89
C SER A 511 15.13 -27.19 1.71
N LYS A 512 16.13 -26.70 0.96
CA LYS A 512 16.29 -25.27 0.68
C LYS A 512 15.09 -24.69 -0.08
N LEU A 513 14.51 -25.45 -1.01
CA LEU A 513 13.30 -25.05 -1.73
C LEU A 513 12.13 -24.87 -0.76
N HIS A 514 11.86 -25.86 0.11
CA HIS A 514 10.79 -25.78 1.10
C HIS A 514 11.00 -24.66 2.14
N GLN A 515 12.23 -24.45 2.59
CA GLN A 515 12.58 -23.33 3.47
C GLN A 515 12.30 -22.00 2.79
N THR A 516 12.66 -21.87 1.51
CA THR A 516 12.39 -20.65 0.72
C THR A 516 10.89 -20.44 0.52
N ILE A 517 10.09 -21.48 0.23
CA ILE A 517 8.62 -21.37 0.11
C ILE A 517 8.02 -20.81 1.40
N LYS A 518 8.38 -21.36 2.56
CA LYS A 518 7.91 -20.89 3.86
C LYS A 518 8.33 -19.44 4.09
N LYS A 519 9.63 -19.16 3.96
CA LYS A 519 10.21 -17.85 4.26
C LYS A 519 9.65 -16.75 3.38
N VAL A 520 9.57 -16.97 2.06
CA VAL A 520 9.04 -15.97 1.12
C VAL A 520 7.56 -15.69 1.38
N GLY A 521 6.75 -16.72 1.63
CA GLY A 521 5.34 -16.53 1.97
C GLY A 521 5.14 -15.73 3.27
N GLU A 522 5.87 -16.09 4.32
CA GLU A 522 5.83 -15.37 5.61
C GLU A 522 6.37 -13.94 5.48
N ASP A 523 7.44 -13.73 4.72
CA ASP A 523 8.03 -12.41 4.53
C ASP A 523 7.10 -11.49 3.72
N ILE A 524 6.39 -11.99 2.69
CA ILE A 524 5.39 -11.20 1.95
C ILE A 524 4.26 -10.74 2.88
N GLU A 525 3.67 -11.64 3.68
CA GLU A 525 2.57 -11.29 4.61
C GLU A 525 2.99 -10.28 5.68
N ASN A 526 4.29 -10.23 5.99
CA ASN A 526 4.90 -9.34 6.98
C ASN A 526 5.65 -8.14 6.36
N TYR A 527 5.50 -7.89 5.05
CA TYR A 527 6.14 -6.76 4.35
C TYR A 527 7.69 -6.76 4.42
N LYS A 528 8.30 -7.93 4.58
CA LYS A 528 9.76 -8.15 4.58
C LYS A 528 10.27 -8.51 3.19
N PHE A 529 9.91 -7.70 2.19
CA PHE A 529 10.16 -8.00 0.78
C PHE A 529 11.65 -8.14 0.46
N ASN A 530 12.51 -7.36 1.10
CA ASN A 530 13.95 -7.42 0.89
C ASN A 530 14.52 -8.79 1.29
N THR A 531 14.08 -9.36 2.44
CA THR A 531 14.55 -10.68 2.87
C THR A 531 13.88 -11.82 2.11
N ALA A 532 12.67 -11.61 1.58
CA ALA A 532 12.07 -12.53 0.61
C ALA A 532 12.94 -12.62 -0.66
N ILE A 533 13.31 -11.48 -1.24
CA ILE A 533 14.17 -11.41 -2.44
C ILE A 533 15.55 -12.00 -2.15
N SER A 534 16.18 -11.71 -1.00
CA SER A 534 17.43 -12.37 -0.59
C SER A 534 17.31 -13.90 -0.59
N SER A 535 16.22 -14.44 -0.05
CA SER A 535 15.98 -15.88 -0.01
C SER A 535 15.83 -16.48 -1.41
N LEU A 536 15.18 -15.75 -2.31
CA LEU A 536 15.05 -16.12 -3.72
C LEU A 536 16.41 -16.07 -4.43
N MET A 537 17.24 -15.07 -4.17
CA MET A 537 18.60 -15.00 -4.70
C MET A 537 19.43 -16.20 -4.26
N GLU A 538 19.36 -16.60 -2.98
CA GLU A 538 20.02 -17.79 -2.46
C GLU A 538 19.53 -19.06 -3.16
N LEU A 539 18.22 -19.23 -3.32
CA LEU A 539 17.64 -20.38 -4.01
C LEU A 539 18.08 -20.44 -5.49
N VAL A 540 18.09 -19.30 -6.18
CA VAL A 540 18.58 -19.19 -7.56
C VAL A 540 20.05 -19.57 -7.65
N ASN A 541 20.89 -19.15 -6.71
CA ASN A 541 22.31 -19.55 -6.67
C ASN A 541 22.45 -21.07 -6.53
N VAL A 542 21.69 -21.70 -5.62
CA VAL A 542 21.63 -23.15 -5.47
C VAL A 542 21.19 -23.81 -6.79
N PHE A 543 20.12 -23.31 -7.42
CA PHE A 543 19.62 -23.91 -8.67
C PHE A 543 20.63 -23.80 -9.81
N VAL A 544 21.38 -22.70 -9.90
CA VAL A 544 22.46 -22.52 -10.89
C VAL A 544 23.64 -23.43 -10.59
N GLU A 545 24.10 -23.48 -9.34
CA GLU A 545 25.24 -24.30 -8.90
C GLU A 545 25.00 -25.78 -9.19
N TYR A 546 23.81 -26.28 -8.85
CA TYR A 546 23.42 -27.68 -9.06
C TYR A 546 22.78 -27.94 -10.42
N LYS A 547 22.74 -26.95 -11.32
CA LYS A 547 22.20 -27.06 -12.69
C LYS A 547 20.79 -27.68 -12.72
N ILE A 548 19.90 -27.21 -11.84
CA ILE A 548 18.54 -27.72 -11.72
C ILE A 548 17.75 -27.45 -13.00
N SER A 549 17.34 -28.52 -13.68
CA SER A 549 16.48 -28.50 -14.87
C SER A 549 15.10 -29.12 -14.64
N ASN A 550 14.81 -29.59 -13.42
CA ASN A 550 13.53 -30.18 -13.07
C ASN A 550 12.41 -29.13 -13.17
N ILE A 551 11.46 -29.35 -14.09
CA ILE A 551 10.34 -28.43 -14.35
C ILE A 551 9.48 -28.19 -13.11
N GLU A 552 9.30 -29.18 -12.24
CA GLU A 552 8.53 -29.01 -11.01
C GLU A 552 9.20 -27.97 -10.09
N TYR A 553 10.51 -28.08 -9.87
CA TYR A 553 11.26 -27.16 -9.02
C TYR A 553 11.33 -25.76 -9.64
N LEU A 554 11.56 -25.69 -10.95
CA LEU A 554 11.55 -24.45 -11.71
C LEU A 554 10.17 -23.77 -11.68
N SER A 555 9.08 -24.54 -11.74
CA SER A 555 7.71 -24.02 -11.62
C SER A 555 7.42 -23.45 -10.23
N ILE A 556 8.02 -24.02 -9.17
CA ILE A 556 7.93 -23.47 -7.81
C ILE A 556 8.67 -22.14 -7.75
N LEU A 557 9.92 -22.09 -8.23
CA LEU A 557 10.72 -20.87 -8.27
C LEU A 557 10.01 -19.75 -9.03
N ALA A 558 9.45 -20.05 -10.21
CA ALA A 558 8.71 -19.09 -11.02
C ALA A 558 7.53 -18.48 -10.24
N ARG A 559 6.75 -19.31 -9.53
CA ARG A 559 5.62 -18.87 -8.70
C ARG A 559 6.04 -18.02 -7.51
N LEU A 560 7.18 -18.30 -6.89
CA LEU A 560 7.70 -17.50 -5.79
C LEU A 560 8.22 -16.13 -6.26
N LEU A 561 8.76 -16.04 -7.46
CA LEU A 561 9.23 -14.79 -8.08
C LEU A 561 8.10 -13.96 -8.69
N ALA A 562 6.98 -14.58 -9.06
CA ALA A 562 5.89 -13.94 -9.81
C ALA A 562 5.30 -12.68 -9.15
N PRO A 563 5.14 -12.59 -7.82
CA PRO A 563 4.69 -11.34 -7.20
C PRO A 563 5.66 -10.17 -7.43
N PHE A 564 6.97 -10.45 -7.50
CA PHE A 564 8.02 -9.43 -7.61
C PHE A 564 8.31 -9.04 -9.06
N ALA A 565 8.42 -10.04 -9.95
CA ALA A 565 8.73 -9.88 -11.37
C ALA A 565 7.64 -10.54 -12.25
N PRO A 566 6.41 -10.01 -12.25
CA PRO A 566 5.25 -10.68 -12.84
C PRO A 566 5.37 -10.91 -14.36
N HIS A 567 5.99 -10.00 -15.11
CA HIS A 567 6.02 -10.11 -16.57
C HIS A 567 6.98 -11.20 -17.03
N MET A 568 8.20 -11.20 -16.50
CA MET A 568 9.21 -12.21 -16.79
C MET A 568 8.72 -13.59 -16.35
N MET A 569 8.07 -13.69 -15.19
CA MET A 569 7.59 -14.99 -14.70
C MET A 569 6.39 -15.50 -15.49
N GLU A 570 5.51 -14.63 -15.98
CA GLU A 570 4.42 -15.01 -16.90
C GLU A 570 4.99 -15.50 -18.25
N GLU A 571 6.00 -14.82 -18.80
CA GLU A 571 6.71 -15.25 -20.01
C GLU A 571 7.36 -16.62 -19.84
N ILE A 572 8.13 -16.79 -18.77
CA ILE A 572 8.80 -18.05 -18.46
C ILE A 572 7.77 -19.16 -18.26
N TRP A 573 6.69 -18.89 -17.54
CA TRP A 573 5.67 -19.87 -17.25
C TRP A 573 4.98 -20.41 -18.51
N VAL A 574 4.57 -19.51 -19.40
CA VAL A 574 3.82 -19.89 -20.61
C VAL A 574 4.74 -20.36 -21.72
N GLU A 575 5.78 -19.59 -22.05
CA GLU A 575 6.58 -19.80 -23.25
C GLU A 575 7.78 -20.73 -23.02
N VAL A 576 8.39 -20.69 -21.82
CA VAL A 576 9.60 -21.49 -21.53
C VAL A 576 9.25 -22.83 -20.88
N LEU A 577 8.41 -22.81 -19.84
CA LEU A 577 7.95 -24.01 -19.12
C LEU A 577 6.78 -24.72 -19.83
N GLY A 578 6.10 -24.04 -20.77
CA GLY A 578 5.02 -24.61 -21.57
C GLY A 578 3.73 -24.87 -20.79
N MET A 579 3.46 -24.06 -19.75
CA MET A 579 2.27 -24.24 -18.91
C MET A 579 0.99 -23.78 -19.65
N PRO A 580 -0.15 -24.48 -19.48
CA PRO A 580 -1.33 -24.28 -20.32
C PRO A 580 -2.21 -23.07 -19.93
N PHE A 581 -1.89 -22.40 -18.83
CA PHE A 581 -2.63 -21.25 -18.31
C PHE A 581 -1.65 -20.25 -17.70
N GLY A 582 -2.08 -19.00 -17.54
CA GLY A 582 -1.20 -17.96 -17.00
C GLY A 582 -0.86 -18.13 -15.52
N ILE A 583 0.34 -17.70 -15.11
CA ILE A 583 0.91 -17.98 -13.77
C ILE A 583 0.04 -17.44 -12.64
N HIS A 584 -0.71 -16.36 -12.89
CA HIS A 584 -1.67 -15.77 -11.95
C HIS A 584 -2.81 -16.72 -11.54
N LYS A 585 -3.09 -17.79 -12.30
CA LYS A 585 -4.06 -18.84 -11.96
C LYS A 585 -3.41 -20.00 -11.20
N ALA A 586 -2.08 -20.04 -11.11
CA ALA A 586 -1.37 -21.11 -10.42
C ALA A 586 -1.48 -20.93 -8.89
N PRO A 587 -1.69 -22.01 -8.13
CA PRO A 587 -1.74 -21.91 -6.67
C PRO A 587 -0.35 -21.58 -6.11
N TRP A 588 -0.32 -20.85 -4.99
CA TRP A 588 0.90 -20.63 -4.23
C TRP A 588 1.50 -21.97 -3.79
N PRO A 589 2.82 -22.20 -3.92
CA PRO A 589 3.43 -23.47 -3.53
C PRO A 589 3.28 -23.75 -2.03
N SER A 590 3.02 -25.01 -1.68
CA SER A 590 3.02 -25.50 -0.31
C SER A 590 4.42 -25.96 0.09
N TYR A 591 4.74 -25.86 1.39
CA TYR A 591 5.96 -26.46 1.94
C TYR A 591 5.64 -27.66 2.83
N ASP A 592 6.59 -28.61 2.94
CA ASP A 592 6.51 -29.71 3.90
C ASP A 592 7.25 -29.31 5.19
N PRO A 593 6.56 -29.28 6.36
CA PRO A 593 7.17 -29.01 7.65
C PRO A 593 8.33 -29.95 8.01
N LYS A 594 8.41 -31.16 7.45
CA LYS A 594 9.51 -32.11 7.70
C LYS A 594 10.79 -31.73 6.95
N LEU A 595 10.65 -31.14 5.76
CA LEU A 595 11.77 -30.79 4.89
C LEU A 595 12.40 -29.44 5.25
N ILE A 596 11.79 -28.67 6.14
CA ILE A 596 12.35 -27.41 6.65
C ILE A 596 13.13 -27.56 7.96
N VAL A 597 13.13 -28.76 8.55
CA VAL A 597 13.87 -29.03 9.79
C VAL A 597 15.35 -29.14 9.44
N GLN A 598 16.16 -28.23 9.98
CA GLN A 598 17.61 -28.37 9.91
C GLN A 598 18.04 -29.43 10.92
N ASN A 599 18.55 -30.56 10.44
CA ASN A 599 19.11 -31.61 11.29
C ASN A 599 20.41 -31.17 11.94
N GLU A 600 21.12 -30.20 11.36
CA GLU A 600 22.36 -29.62 11.87
C GLU A 600 22.28 -28.09 11.86
N VAL A 601 22.75 -27.47 12.94
CA VAL A 601 22.74 -26.01 13.14
C VAL A 601 24.14 -25.55 13.48
N THR A 602 24.58 -24.48 12.83
CA THR A 602 25.86 -23.85 13.10
C THR A 602 25.74 -22.92 14.31
N VAL A 603 26.41 -23.24 15.40
CA VAL A 603 26.52 -22.40 16.60
C VAL A 603 27.87 -21.69 16.59
N VAL A 604 27.84 -20.36 16.60
CA VAL A 604 29.07 -19.55 16.66
C VAL A 604 29.66 -19.61 18.06
N VAL A 605 30.97 -19.85 18.17
CA VAL A 605 31.68 -19.85 19.46
C VAL A 605 32.47 -18.56 19.63
N GLN A 606 32.21 -17.86 20.74
CA GLN A 606 32.85 -16.60 21.09
C GLN A 606 33.60 -16.70 22.43
N VAL A 607 34.65 -15.89 22.56
CA VAL A 607 35.35 -15.64 23.82
C VAL A 607 35.46 -14.13 24.01
N ASN A 608 34.92 -13.61 25.11
CA ASN A 608 34.76 -12.17 25.38
C ASN A 608 34.17 -11.41 24.18
N GLY A 609 33.15 -12.01 23.55
CA GLY A 609 32.41 -11.43 22.41
C GLY A 609 33.11 -11.49 21.06
N LYS A 610 34.35 -12.01 20.97
CA LYS A 610 35.06 -12.22 19.71
C LYS A 610 34.87 -13.64 19.20
N VAL A 611 34.53 -13.81 17.91
CA VAL A 611 34.35 -15.14 17.28
C VAL A 611 35.68 -15.88 17.23
N ARG A 612 35.69 -17.10 17.77
CA ARG A 612 36.86 -17.99 17.87
C ARG A 612 36.68 -19.35 17.19
N GLY A 613 35.44 -19.76 16.92
CA GLY A 613 35.14 -21.01 16.23
C GLY A 613 33.67 -21.10 15.82
N GLN A 614 33.32 -22.20 15.18
CA GLN A 614 31.95 -22.56 14.81
C GLN A 614 31.76 -24.06 15.03
N LEU A 615 30.61 -24.44 15.59
CA LEU A 615 30.23 -25.85 15.79
C LEU A 615 29.05 -26.16 14.89
N ILE A 616 29.11 -27.28 14.19
CA ILE A 616 27.96 -27.86 13.49
C ILE A 616 27.38 -28.90 14.45
N ILE A 617 26.18 -28.64 14.97
CA ILE A 617 25.55 -29.45 16.02
C ILE A 617 24.20 -29.95 15.55
N ASN A 618 23.92 -31.24 15.79
CA ASN A 618 22.60 -31.78 15.50
C ASN A 618 21.52 -31.05 16.32
N SER A 619 20.40 -30.68 15.70
CA SER A 619 19.36 -29.86 16.33
C SER A 619 18.73 -30.48 17.58
N GLU A 620 18.78 -31.80 17.75
CA GLU A 620 18.37 -32.48 19.00
C GLU A 620 19.32 -32.16 20.16
N LYS A 621 20.62 -32.07 19.89
CA LYS A 621 21.67 -31.77 20.89
C LYS A 621 21.67 -30.31 21.33
N LEU A 622 21.07 -29.40 20.56
CA LEU A 622 20.92 -27.98 20.93
C LEU A 622 20.06 -27.75 22.18
N LYS A 623 19.23 -28.74 22.55
CA LYS A 623 18.39 -28.69 23.75
C LYS A 623 19.20 -28.88 25.03
N ILE A 624 20.44 -29.34 24.94
CA ILE A 624 21.30 -29.68 26.07
C ILE A 624 22.52 -28.75 26.06
N GLU A 625 22.44 -27.65 26.80
CA GLU A 625 23.51 -26.64 26.87
C GLU A 625 24.87 -27.24 27.22
N GLU A 626 24.91 -28.21 28.15
CA GLU A 626 26.15 -28.86 28.59
C GLU A 626 26.89 -29.59 27.46
N GLU A 627 26.17 -30.23 26.54
CA GLU A 627 26.78 -30.90 25.37
C GLU A 627 27.39 -29.88 24.42
N VAL A 628 26.69 -28.78 24.16
CA VAL A 628 27.16 -27.69 23.31
C VAL A 628 28.40 -27.03 23.91
N VAL A 629 28.39 -26.79 25.23
CA VAL A 629 29.54 -26.25 25.98
C VAL A 629 30.75 -27.18 25.87
N LYS A 630 30.54 -28.49 26.02
CA LYS A 630 31.61 -29.49 25.94
C LYS A 630 32.24 -29.52 24.55
N LEU A 631 31.40 -29.52 23.50
CA LEU A 631 31.86 -29.45 22.11
C LEU A 631 32.62 -28.15 21.83
N ALA A 632 32.10 -27.01 22.29
CA ALA A 632 32.74 -25.70 22.12
C ALA A 632 34.12 -25.63 22.78
N LYS A 633 34.26 -26.21 23.98
CA LYS A 633 35.54 -26.25 24.71
C LYS A 633 36.55 -27.21 24.07
N SER A 634 36.07 -28.21 23.34
CA SER A 634 36.91 -29.20 22.65
C SER A 634 37.42 -28.75 21.28
N ASP A 635 36.88 -27.66 20.71
CA ASP A 635 37.39 -27.07 19.47
C ASP A 635 38.79 -26.47 19.71
N PRO A 636 39.85 -26.97 19.04
CA PRO A 636 41.21 -26.46 19.21
C PRO A 636 41.35 -24.95 19.00
N ASN A 637 40.51 -24.36 18.14
CA ASN A 637 40.52 -22.91 17.89
C ASN A 637 39.97 -22.10 19.06
N VAL A 638 39.14 -22.72 19.91
CA VAL A 638 38.53 -22.12 21.09
C VAL A 638 39.35 -22.46 22.34
N THR A 639 39.82 -23.70 22.48
CA THR A 639 40.57 -24.20 23.64
C THR A 639 41.77 -23.31 23.97
N LYS A 640 42.53 -22.86 22.97
CA LYS A 640 43.69 -21.96 23.14
C LYS A 640 43.37 -20.62 23.82
N TRP A 641 42.10 -20.19 23.82
CA TRP A 641 41.64 -18.96 24.46
C TRP A 641 41.05 -19.19 25.86
N LEU A 642 40.86 -20.45 26.25
CA LEU A 642 40.27 -20.86 27.52
C LEU A 642 41.32 -21.52 28.45
N GLU A 643 42.44 -21.96 27.90
CA GLU A 643 43.49 -22.66 28.63
C GLU A 643 44.11 -21.79 29.72
N GLY A 644 44.12 -22.28 30.97
CA GLY A 644 44.66 -21.56 32.12
C GLY A 644 43.82 -20.37 32.61
N ILE A 645 42.64 -20.11 32.02
CA ILE A 645 41.78 -18.98 32.37
C ILE A 645 40.45 -19.45 32.98
N THR A 646 40.02 -18.80 34.06
CA THR A 646 38.75 -19.13 34.73
C THR A 646 37.58 -18.51 33.97
N ILE A 647 36.64 -19.33 33.50
CA ILE A 647 35.40 -18.87 32.87
C ILE A 647 34.47 -18.30 33.94
N LYS A 648 34.18 -16.99 33.87
CA LYS A 648 33.30 -16.28 34.80
C LYS A 648 31.83 -16.49 34.49
N LYS A 649 31.48 -16.58 33.20
CA LYS A 649 30.09 -16.75 32.74
C LYS A 649 30.06 -17.40 31.37
N THR A 650 29.12 -18.32 31.16
CA THR A 650 28.78 -18.84 29.84
C THR A 650 27.43 -18.25 29.42
N ILE A 651 27.35 -17.72 28.21
CA ILE A 651 26.11 -17.21 27.62
C ILE A 651 25.79 -18.08 26.42
N PHE A 652 24.75 -18.90 26.54
CA PHE A 652 24.27 -19.74 25.46
C PHE A 652 22.93 -19.21 24.94
N ILE A 653 22.86 -18.99 23.64
CA ILE A 653 21.63 -18.71 22.91
C ILE A 653 21.43 -19.85 21.93
N SER A 654 20.48 -20.73 22.25
CA SER A 654 20.25 -21.97 21.51
C SER A 654 20.09 -21.73 19.99
N GLY A 655 20.83 -22.51 19.21
CA GLY A 655 20.87 -22.43 17.75
C GLY A 655 21.55 -21.18 17.17
N LYS A 656 22.20 -20.34 17.98
CA LYS A 656 22.84 -19.10 17.52
C LYS A 656 24.29 -18.96 17.97
N VAL A 657 24.53 -18.84 19.27
CA VAL A 657 25.85 -18.47 19.79
C VAL A 657 26.09 -19.05 21.18
N ILE A 658 27.34 -19.42 21.45
CA ILE A 658 27.87 -19.67 22.78
C ILE A 658 29.05 -18.74 23.03
N ASN A 659 28.99 -17.92 24.08
CA ASN A 659 30.03 -16.97 24.44
C ASN A 659 30.59 -17.28 25.83
N PHE A 660 31.90 -17.52 25.89
CA PHE A 660 32.64 -17.68 27.14
C PHE A 660 33.19 -16.33 27.59
N VAL A 661 32.73 -15.87 28.75
CA VAL A 661 33.26 -14.68 29.41
C VAL A 661 34.37 -15.13 30.35
N VAL A 662 35.61 -14.75 30.01
CA VAL A 662 36.85 -15.15 30.69
C VAL A 662 37.58 -13.95 31.26
#